data_AF-A0A7W9L8Q6-F1
#
_entry.id   AF-A0A7W9L8Q6-F1
#
_cell.length_a   1.000
_cell.length_b   1.000
_cell.length_c   1.000
_cell.angle_alpha   90.00
_cell.angle_beta   90.00
_cell.angle_gamma   90.00
#
_symmetry.space_group_name_H-M   'P 1'
#
loop_
_entity.id
_entity.type
_entity.pdbx_description
1 polymer ?
#
loop_
_entity_poly.entity_id
_entity_poly.type
_entity_poly.pdbx_seq_one_letter_code
_entity_poly.pdbx_strand_id
1 'polypeptide(L)'
;MDIRVLGPLEVVGDDGRFCQIGSLKMRALMSALVLAEGRPVAPSALIDRLWGEEPPAEAMASLHSYVSNLRRLLEPGRRAREQSRLLTFGPVGYTLAIEPEQVDSTRFLRLVGQAEQAAEPAEAERLAGEALALWRGEPYQELDDQAYVTAVRARLTEARERARELRVSAVIRQDRHGELLGELEALTCEHPLRERLWALRALALYRSGRQGEALETLRTARRILAEELGIDPGEELRALERDILDQSPALFPHRPPPPPEPQVAERGITGRQEELAALDGLLEAAAAGRTGFSLITGEPGIGKTRLAEELVSRARARGFTVAVGRCAATEGAPAFWPWVTVLERLADTLPPLPADVRANLPGVGSATGSDPEGARFRTYGAAARALTAGQRPVLVVLDDLHWADRSSLRLLSYLAEYVLDGRLAVVGTARDWPPPEGALAEAFEALSRRQAVRLPLSGLSASDLAELTPAGTDVWELRDRTNGNPFFVAELMRYLEAGSPGRGTLPLGVRDVVLGRVNRLPEPSAELLRVAAVAGREFDVTIVAEAAGLDLDAALDRLEPAMAAALVTEGRPGRFRFVHALVQEALTEVVPVLRRARLHAAVAAAIESRTGGSASDRLATAAHHWFQAIPAGHTARAWRAAWRAAEEAKRLRAYDVAVELLERADRLAEDDPELGPAERMDLLFALAEARFGAGDSVGQEAELTRIRRLAKQEGDRRRWIEAATGYGGRILQPWKVYGDYDADLLADLRELAADEGLEPSARARVLACLALQAYYQPGCEPAERDRWSAEAARLARRENDATLLGRVLFARYYAMLDPDSVRQRLEAGEEMARAGLEAGDDELRTIGLTCQGGTLLELCRVPEALDVLAEAERLIGRTHMPYLRIILAWLRLGLLANRGDLEAAESLLADTAAEQHATSMWGVESTTAGATYQVALMRLRRGAADAVPPPGDISHDQLDQFNRDGLAHYLMVSGRLEEARQVLGPWERQPPIPRTFVYLFWLVVRCEVWAGLGDRRACADLYEEASAYGDRMGIAGLSMLMWPVSRSLAQLAGALGDAEAARRHAEHAERVERELAQPHR
;
A
#
# COMPACT_ATOMS: atom_id res chain seq x y z
N MET A 1 -35.57 -5.30 -6.40
CA MET A 1 -34.39 -6.17 -6.42
C MET A 1 -33.37 -5.46 -7.29
N ASP A 2 -32.11 -5.45 -6.89
CA ASP A 2 -30.99 -4.80 -7.61
C ASP A 2 -29.90 -5.84 -7.83
N ILE A 3 -29.58 -6.11 -9.10
CA ILE A 3 -28.65 -7.15 -9.55
C ILE A 3 -27.43 -6.47 -10.15
N ARG A 4 -26.27 -6.87 -9.63
CA ARG A 4 -25.04 -6.14 -9.76
C ARG A 4 -23.98 -7.03 -10.39
N VAL A 5 -23.68 -6.80 -11.66
CA VAL A 5 -22.79 -7.62 -12.50
C VAL A 5 -21.61 -6.83 -13.08
N LEU A 6 -21.45 -5.54 -12.80
CA LEU A 6 -20.25 -4.75 -13.16
C LEU A 6 -19.11 -4.95 -12.13
N GLY A 7 -18.78 -6.21 -11.85
CA GLY A 7 -17.88 -6.68 -10.79
C GLY A 7 -18.37 -8.05 -10.28
N PRO A 8 -17.95 -8.49 -9.08
CA PRO A 8 -18.52 -9.67 -8.45
C PRO A 8 -20.05 -9.57 -8.35
N LEU A 9 -20.75 -10.67 -8.63
CA LEU A 9 -22.19 -10.78 -8.59
C LEU A 9 -22.71 -10.48 -7.18
N GLU A 10 -23.46 -9.40 -7.07
CA GLU A 10 -24.28 -9.09 -5.90
C GLU A 10 -25.76 -9.08 -6.30
N VAL A 11 -26.63 -9.58 -5.43
CA VAL A 11 -28.08 -9.44 -5.60
C VAL A 11 -28.62 -8.86 -4.31
N VAL A 12 -29.34 -7.74 -4.41
CA VAL A 12 -29.95 -7.04 -3.29
C VAL A 12 -31.46 -7.16 -3.40
N GLY A 13 -32.10 -7.68 -2.35
CA GLY A 13 -33.55 -7.85 -2.26
C GLY A 13 -34.30 -6.50 -2.24
N ASP A 14 -35.63 -6.55 -2.35
CA ASP A 14 -36.50 -5.37 -2.23
C ASP A 14 -36.42 -4.71 -0.84
N ASP A 15 -35.96 -5.45 0.17
CA ASP A 15 -35.74 -5.00 1.54
C ASP A 15 -34.36 -4.34 1.75
N GLY A 16 -33.56 -4.20 0.69
CA GLY A 16 -32.22 -3.63 0.74
C GLY A 16 -31.14 -4.57 1.31
N ARG A 17 -31.46 -5.84 1.59
CA ARG A 17 -30.50 -6.82 2.10
C ARG A 17 -29.84 -7.61 0.96
N PHE A 18 -28.60 -8.03 1.17
CA PHE A 18 -27.91 -8.90 0.24
C PHE A 18 -28.51 -10.32 0.25
N CYS A 19 -28.91 -10.80 -0.93
CA CYS A 19 -29.23 -12.18 -1.18
C CYS A 19 -27.93 -12.97 -1.34
N GLN A 20 -27.58 -13.80 -0.35
CA GLN A 20 -26.41 -14.67 -0.43
C GLN A 20 -26.65 -15.78 -1.47
N ILE A 21 -26.22 -15.55 -2.70
CA ILE A 21 -26.20 -16.58 -3.75
C ILE A 21 -24.97 -17.45 -3.50
N GLY A 22 -25.22 -18.67 -3.03
CA GLY A 22 -24.21 -19.62 -2.51
C GLY A 22 -23.03 -19.93 -3.44
N SER A 23 -23.00 -21.13 -4.03
CA SER A 23 -21.82 -21.63 -4.73
C SER A 23 -21.42 -20.81 -5.97
N LEU A 24 -20.14 -20.86 -6.36
CA LEU A 24 -19.62 -20.25 -7.59
C LEU A 24 -20.46 -20.60 -8.83
N LYS A 25 -20.89 -21.86 -8.96
CA LYS A 25 -21.75 -22.30 -10.07
C LYS A 25 -23.17 -21.75 -10.00
N MET A 26 -23.73 -21.51 -8.81
CA MET A 26 -25.02 -20.81 -8.68
C MET A 26 -24.91 -19.33 -9.05
N ARG A 27 -23.80 -18.68 -8.71
CA ARG A 27 -23.54 -17.29 -9.13
C ARG A 27 -23.31 -17.20 -10.64
N ALA A 28 -22.52 -18.10 -11.22
CA ALA A 28 -22.34 -18.20 -12.67
C ALA A 28 -23.68 -18.44 -13.39
N LEU A 29 -24.57 -19.29 -12.85
CA LEU A 29 -25.91 -19.52 -13.41
C LEU A 29 -26.74 -18.23 -13.43
N MET A 30 -26.72 -17.49 -12.32
CA MET A 30 -27.42 -16.20 -12.22
C MET A 30 -26.83 -15.18 -13.22
N SER A 31 -25.51 -15.03 -13.27
CA SER A 31 -24.82 -14.14 -14.22
C SER A 31 -25.13 -14.50 -15.69
N ALA A 32 -25.18 -15.79 -16.05
CA ALA A 32 -25.55 -16.26 -17.38
C ALA A 32 -27.01 -15.98 -17.76
N LEU A 33 -27.92 -16.00 -16.77
CA LEU A 33 -29.33 -15.67 -16.95
C LEU A 33 -29.56 -14.16 -17.06
N VAL A 34 -28.83 -13.35 -16.29
CA VAL A 34 -28.83 -11.88 -16.40
C VAL A 34 -28.33 -11.46 -17.78
N LEU A 35 -27.24 -12.07 -18.25
CA LEU A 35 -26.67 -11.79 -19.57
C LEU A 35 -27.61 -12.12 -20.74
N ALA A 36 -28.61 -13.00 -20.52
CA ALA A 36 -29.61 -13.30 -21.53
C ALA A 36 -30.62 -12.17 -21.76
N GLU A 37 -30.64 -11.15 -20.88
CA GLU A 37 -31.51 -9.96 -20.98
C GLU A 37 -32.99 -10.35 -21.12
N GLY A 38 -33.47 -11.27 -20.27
CA GLY A 38 -34.86 -11.76 -20.28
C GLY A 38 -35.22 -12.74 -21.40
N ARG A 39 -34.26 -13.11 -22.27
CA ARG A 39 -34.48 -14.16 -23.28
C ARG A 39 -34.39 -15.56 -22.65
N PRO A 40 -35.19 -16.54 -23.11
CA PRO A 40 -35.11 -17.91 -22.63
C PRO A 40 -33.78 -18.56 -23.02
N VAL A 41 -33.14 -19.23 -22.05
CA VAL A 41 -31.88 -19.97 -22.23
C VAL A 41 -32.14 -21.47 -22.05
N ALA A 42 -31.80 -22.26 -23.07
CA ALA A 42 -31.98 -23.71 -23.05
C ALA A 42 -31.15 -24.36 -21.92
N PRO A 43 -31.64 -25.43 -21.28
CA PRO A 43 -30.89 -26.14 -20.24
C PRO A 43 -29.51 -26.64 -20.70
N SER A 44 -29.39 -27.12 -21.94
CA SER A 44 -28.11 -27.51 -22.52
C SER A 44 -27.14 -26.33 -22.61
N ALA A 45 -27.60 -25.17 -23.10
CA ALA A 45 -26.78 -23.97 -23.15
C ALA A 45 -26.36 -23.49 -21.75
N LEU A 46 -27.21 -23.61 -20.73
CA LEU A 46 -26.79 -23.30 -19.35
C LEU A 46 -25.76 -24.30 -18.82
N ILE A 47 -25.87 -25.58 -19.18
CA ILE A 47 -24.88 -26.60 -18.83
C ILE A 47 -23.53 -26.27 -19.48
N ASP A 48 -23.52 -26.00 -20.78
CA ASP A 48 -22.29 -25.65 -21.50
C ASP A 48 -21.63 -24.38 -20.93
N ARG A 49 -22.43 -23.39 -20.52
CA ARG A 49 -21.94 -22.17 -19.88
C ARG A 49 -21.39 -22.38 -18.47
N LEU A 50 -21.94 -23.33 -17.73
CA LEU A 50 -21.54 -23.60 -16.35
C LEU A 50 -20.36 -24.56 -16.24
N TRP A 51 -20.21 -25.50 -17.16
CA TRP A 51 -19.24 -26.59 -17.06
C TRP A 51 -18.31 -26.73 -18.28
N GLY A 52 -18.52 -25.95 -19.36
CA GLY A 52 -17.66 -26.01 -20.54
C GLY A 52 -17.68 -27.40 -21.18
N GLU A 53 -16.49 -27.91 -21.53
CA GLU A 53 -16.31 -29.21 -22.19
C GLU A 53 -16.38 -30.41 -21.21
N GLU A 54 -16.41 -30.18 -19.89
CA GLU A 54 -16.40 -31.24 -18.86
C GLU A 54 -17.63 -31.19 -17.93
N PRO A 55 -18.85 -31.41 -18.43
CA PRO A 55 -20.04 -31.47 -17.58
C PRO A 55 -20.05 -32.74 -16.69
N PRO A 56 -20.51 -32.65 -15.44
CA PRO A 56 -20.66 -33.82 -14.58
C PRO A 56 -21.71 -34.79 -15.16
N ALA A 57 -21.58 -36.08 -14.82
CA ALA A 57 -22.48 -37.13 -15.32
C ALA A 57 -23.98 -36.84 -15.08
N GLU A 58 -24.30 -36.08 -14.02
CA GLU A 58 -25.65 -35.63 -13.68
C GLU A 58 -25.84 -34.11 -13.79
N ALA A 59 -25.25 -33.47 -14.81
CA ALA A 59 -25.32 -32.01 -15.02
C ALA A 59 -26.76 -31.46 -15.05
N MET A 60 -27.71 -32.21 -15.61
CA MET A 60 -29.12 -31.81 -15.63
C MET A 60 -29.77 -31.78 -14.23
N ALA A 61 -29.47 -32.78 -13.38
CA ALA A 61 -29.96 -32.83 -12.00
C ALA A 61 -29.32 -31.72 -11.15
N SER A 62 -28.04 -31.42 -11.40
CA SER A 62 -27.31 -30.32 -10.77
C SER A 62 -27.92 -28.96 -11.16
N LEU A 63 -28.20 -28.74 -12.45
CA LEU A 63 -28.86 -27.53 -12.94
C LEU A 63 -30.24 -27.34 -12.29
N HIS A 64 -31.06 -28.40 -12.21
CA HIS A 64 -32.36 -28.34 -11.54
C HIS A 64 -32.24 -27.96 -10.06
N SER A 65 -31.22 -28.49 -9.37
CA SER A 65 -30.94 -28.18 -7.97
C SER A 65 -30.55 -26.71 -7.79
N TYR A 66 -29.66 -26.20 -8.64
CA TYR A 66 -29.26 -24.78 -8.63
C TYR A 66 -30.43 -23.84 -8.92
N VAL A 67 -31.25 -24.15 -9.93
CA VAL A 67 -32.46 -23.36 -10.23
C VAL A 67 -33.46 -23.38 -9.07
N SER A 68 -33.66 -24.54 -8.44
CA SER A 68 -34.54 -24.67 -7.27
C SER A 68 -34.06 -23.81 -6.09
N ASN A 69 -32.75 -23.79 -5.83
CA ASN A 69 -32.14 -22.98 -4.79
C ASN A 69 -32.20 -21.48 -5.12
N LEU A 70 -31.91 -21.07 -6.36
CA LEU A 70 -32.05 -19.68 -6.80
C LEU A 70 -33.49 -19.18 -6.64
N ARG A 71 -34.50 -19.97 -7.03
CA ARG A 71 -35.92 -19.62 -6.82
C ARG A 71 -36.27 -19.41 -5.35
N ARG A 72 -35.64 -20.15 -4.43
CA ARG A 72 -35.86 -20.00 -2.98
C ARG A 72 -35.21 -18.73 -2.44
N LEU A 73 -34.02 -18.40 -2.93
CA LEU A 73 -33.25 -17.22 -2.51
C LEU A 73 -33.84 -15.92 -3.06
N LEU A 74 -34.28 -15.92 -4.32
CA LEU A 74 -34.84 -14.74 -4.99
C LEU A 74 -36.29 -14.45 -4.57
N GLU A 75 -37.06 -15.48 -4.22
CA GLU A 75 -38.47 -15.36 -3.80
C GLU A 75 -38.72 -16.07 -2.46
N PRO A 76 -38.15 -15.58 -1.33
CA PRO A 76 -38.24 -16.25 -0.02
C PRO A 76 -39.67 -16.33 0.52
N GLY A 77 -40.56 -15.42 0.09
CA GLY A 77 -41.99 -15.42 0.46
C GLY A 77 -42.88 -16.36 -0.38
N ARG A 78 -42.33 -17.09 -1.35
CA ARG A 78 -43.09 -17.97 -2.26
C ARG A 78 -43.59 -19.22 -1.53
N ARG A 79 -44.88 -19.56 -1.68
CA ARG A 79 -45.43 -20.79 -1.09
C ARG A 79 -44.87 -22.04 -1.77
N ALA A 80 -44.76 -23.13 -1.01
CA ALA A 80 -44.33 -24.42 -1.56
C ALA A 80 -45.25 -24.85 -2.73
N ARG A 81 -44.65 -25.16 -3.89
CA ARG A 81 -45.29 -25.52 -5.18
C ARG A 81 -45.94 -24.38 -5.98
N GLU A 82 -45.88 -23.12 -5.53
CA GLU A 82 -46.25 -21.97 -6.37
C GLU A 82 -45.18 -21.76 -7.48
N GLN A 83 -45.57 -21.36 -8.69
CA GLN A 83 -44.61 -21.11 -9.77
C GLN A 83 -43.73 -19.88 -9.43
N SER A 84 -42.44 -19.95 -9.73
CA SER A 84 -41.53 -18.80 -9.58
C SER A 84 -41.90 -17.72 -10.58
N ARG A 85 -42.00 -16.46 -10.13
CA ARG A 85 -42.30 -15.31 -11.00
C ARG A 85 -41.04 -14.74 -11.62
N LEU A 86 -39.91 -14.79 -10.90
CA LEU A 86 -38.64 -14.24 -11.34
C LEU A 86 -37.86 -15.22 -12.23
N LEU A 87 -37.78 -16.51 -11.88
CA LEU A 87 -37.07 -17.51 -12.69
C LEU A 87 -38.04 -18.55 -13.25
N THR A 88 -38.62 -18.24 -14.41
CA THR A 88 -39.62 -19.08 -15.07
C THR A 88 -38.97 -20.14 -15.96
N PHE A 89 -39.71 -21.21 -16.26
CA PHE A 89 -39.31 -22.22 -17.23
C PHE A 89 -40.39 -22.35 -18.29
N GLY A 90 -40.04 -22.07 -19.55
CA GLY A 90 -40.94 -22.13 -20.70
C GLY A 90 -40.49 -23.16 -21.75
N PRO A 91 -41.17 -23.25 -22.90
CA PRO A 91 -40.91 -24.25 -23.94
C PRO A 91 -39.47 -24.23 -24.50
N VAL A 92 -38.78 -23.10 -24.39
CA VAL A 92 -37.45 -22.85 -24.97
C VAL A 92 -36.34 -22.80 -23.90
N GLY A 93 -36.69 -22.86 -22.60
CA GLY A 93 -35.73 -22.90 -21.50
C GLY A 93 -36.07 -21.99 -20.32
N TYR A 94 -35.05 -21.64 -19.53
CA TYR A 94 -35.18 -20.80 -18.33
C TYR A 94 -35.11 -19.32 -18.68
N THR A 95 -35.98 -18.52 -18.08
CA THR A 95 -36.04 -17.06 -18.27
C THR A 95 -36.01 -16.36 -16.92
N LEU A 96 -35.11 -15.39 -16.78
CA LEU A 96 -35.08 -14.47 -15.65
C LEU A 96 -35.92 -13.23 -15.99
N ALA A 97 -37.10 -13.11 -15.39
CA ALA A 97 -38.05 -12.01 -15.54
C ALA A 97 -37.70 -10.91 -14.53
N ILE A 98 -36.80 -10.02 -14.93
CA ILE A 98 -36.36 -8.83 -14.18
C ILE A 98 -36.48 -7.61 -15.09
N GLU A 99 -36.79 -6.46 -14.50
CA GLU A 99 -36.84 -5.21 -15.26
C GLU A 99 -35.41 -4.74 -15.59
N PRO A 100 -35.16 -4.18 -16.79
CA PRO A 100 -33.84 -3.70 -17.20
C PRO A 100 -33.18 -2.76 -16.18
N GLU A 101 -33.95 -1.91 -15.51
CA GLU A 101 -33.46 -0.94 -14.51
C GLU A 101 -32.94 -1.60 -13.23
N GLN A 102 -33.27 -2.87 -13.00
CA GLN A 102 -32.81 -3.67 -11.86
C GLN A 102 -31.44 -4.30 -12.10
N VAL A 103 -30.85 -4.15 -13.29
CA VAL A 103 -29.51 -4.66 -13.61
C VAL A 103 -28.56 -3.48 -13.80
N ASP A 104 -27.47 -3.45 -13.02
CA ASP A 104 -26.49 -2.36 -13.06
C ASP A 104 -25.86 -2.16 -14.46
N SER A 105 -25.59 -3.23 -15.21
CA SER A 105 -25.04 -3.15 -16.57
C SER A 105 -26.01 -2.48 -17.56
N THR A 106 -27.31 -2.74 -17.47
CA THR A 106 -28.31 -2.09 -18.32
C THR A 106 -28.57 -0.66 -17.89
N ARG A 107 -28.63 -0.39 -16.58
CA ARG A 107 -28.70 0.96 -16.02
C ARG A 107 -27.49 1.80 -16.43
N PHE A 108 -26.29 1.21 -16.40
CA PHE A 108 -25.05 1.84 -16.84
C PHE A 108 -25.15 2.29 -18.30
N LEU A 109 -25.50 1.39 -19.23
CA LEU A 109 -25.64 1.74 -20.65
C LEU A 109 -26.70 2.83 -20.88
N ARG A 110 -27.80 2.79 -20.13
CA ARG A 110 -28.84 3.83 -20.17
C ARG A 110 -28.32 5.19 -19.70
N LEU A 111 -27.59 5.23 -18.58
CA LEU A 111 -27.01 6.47 -18.05
C LEU A 111 -25.97 7.05 -19.01
N VAL A 112 -25.15 6.21 -19.65
CA VAL A 112 -24.22 6.66 -20.70
C VAL A 112 -24.98 7.27 -21.87
N GLY A 113 -26.02 6.59 -22.38
CA GLY A 113 -26.85 7.14 -23.47
C GLY A 113 -27.56 8.46 -23.10
N GLN A 114 -27.99 8.62 -21.83
CA GLN A 114 -28.55 9.88 -21.34
C GLN A 114 -27.49 10.98 -21.23
N ALA A 115 -26.28 10.66 -20.77
CA ALA A 115 -25.16 11.60 -20.73
C ALA A 115 -24.76 12.08 -22.13
N GLU A 116 -24.84 11.21 -23.14
CA GLU A 116 -24.59 11.59 -24.55
C GLU A 116 -25.63 12.58 -25.09
N GLN A 117 -26.88 12.46 -24.67
CA GLN A 117 -27.99 13.29 -25.13
C GLN A 117 -28.19 14.57 -24.30
N ALA A 118 -27.48 14.70 -23.17
CA ALA A 118 -27.62 15.83 -22.27
C ALA A 118 -27.10 17.13 -22.90
N ALA A 119 -28.00 18.11 -23.06
CA ALA A 119 -27.68 19.43 -23.58
C ALA A 119 -26.86 20.27 -22.58
N GLU A 120 -27.24 20.19 -21.29
CA GLU A 120 -26.58 20.91 -20.21
C GLU A 120 -25.30 20.18 -19.76
N PRO A 121 -24.14 20.86 -19.75
CA PRO A 121 -22.88 20.23 -19.33
C PRO A 121 -22.90 19.66 -17.91
N ALA A 122 -23.54 20.34 -16.95
CA ALA A 122 -23.62 19.86 -15.57
C ALA A 122 -24.42 18.54 -15.45
N GLU A 123 -25.46 18.39 -16.27
CA GLU A 123 -26.27 17.17 -16.31
C GLU A 123 -25.51 16.01 -16.97
N ALA A 124 -24.76 16.29 -18.04
CA ALA A 124 -23.88 15.30 -18.68
C ALA A 124 -22.78 14.80 -17.72
N GLU A 125 -22.18 15.70 -16.92
CA GLU A 125 -21.20 15.34 -15.88
C GLU A 125 -21.83 14.44 -14.81
N ARG A 126 -23.00 14.83 -14.28
CA ARG A 126 -23.70 14.07 -13.24
C ARG A 126 -24.06 12.66 -13.72
N LEU A 127 -24.67 12.53 -14.89
CA LEU A 127 -25.10 11.25 -15.45
C LEU A 127 -23.92 10.32 -15.77
N ALA A 128 -22.83 10.87 -16.33
CA ALA A 128 -21.62 10.10 -16.60
C ALA A 128 -20.91 9.67 -15.29
N GLY A 129 -20.90 10.53 -14.27
CA GLY A 129 -20.40 10.19 -12.94
C GLY A 129 -21.20 9.07 -12.27
N GLU A 130 -22.53 9.14 -12.32
CA GLU A 130 -23.42 8.09 -11.82
C GLU A 130 -23.24 6.76 -12.56
N ALA A 131 -23.00 6.80 -13.86
CA ALA A 131 -22.69 5.61 -14.65
C ALA A 131 -21.37 4.96 -14.20
N LEU A 132 -20.31 5.74 -14.06
CA LEU A 132 -18.99 5.25 -13.67
C LEU A 132 -18.98 4.66 -12.24
N ALA A 133 -19.76 5.23 -11.32
CA ALA A 133 -19.87 4.74 -9.94
C ALA A 133 -20.50 3.33 -9.81
N LEU A 134 -21.14 2.82 -10.88
CA LEU A 134 -21.70 1.46 -10.88
C LEU A 134 -20.63 0.36 -11.01
N TRP A 135 -19.43 0.70 -11.46
CA TRP A 135 -18.35 -0.25 -11.69
C TRP A 135 -17.63 -0.60 -10.39
N ARG A 136 -17.51 -1.90 -10.11
CA ARG A 136 -16.83 -2.48 -8.94
C ARG A 136 -15.67 -3.41 -9.30
N GLY A 137 -15.60 -3.88 -10.55
CA GLY A 137 -14.58 -4.81 -11.02
C GLY A 137 -14.80 -5.20 -12.48
N GLU A 138 -14.32 -6.39 -12.85
CA GLU A 138 -14.54 -6.95 -14.18
C GLU A 138 -16.02 -7.33 -14.37
N PRO A 139 -16.69 -6.92 -15.46
CA PRO A 139 -18.09 -7.27 -15.70
C PRO A 139 -18.30 -8.79 -15.85
N TYR A 140 -19.34 -9.33 -15.21
CA TYR A 140 -19.69 -10.76 -15.25
C TYR A 140 -18.51 -11.65 -14.82
N GLN A 141 -17.89 -11.35 -13.68
CA GLN A 141 -16.68 -12.02 -13.19
C GLN A 141 -16.87 -13.53 -12.93
N GLU A 142 -18.10 -13.99 -12.69
CA GLU A 142 -18.41 -15.40 -12.43
C GLU A 142 -18.50 -16.26 -13.70
N LEU A 143 -18.39 -15.65 -14.87
CA LEU A 143 -18.40 -16.37 -16.15
C LEU A 143 -16.98 -16.47 -16.69
N ASP A 144 -16.63 -17.64 -17.23
CA ASP A 144 -15.36 -17.86 -17.92
C ASP A 144 -15.32 -17.10 -19.27
N ASP A 145 -14.14 -16.99 -19.87
CA ASP A 145 -13.84 -16.21 -21.09
C ASP A 145 -14.37 -16.86 -22.39
N GLN A 146 -15.64 -17.27 -22.37
CA GLN A 146 -16.35 -17.73 -23.57
C GLN A 146 -16.60 -16.55 -24.51
N ALA A 147 -16.55 -16.79 -25.83
CA ALA A 147 -16.55 -15.72 -26.85
C ALA A 147 -17.68 -14.68 -26.72
N TYR A 148 -18.88 -15.08 -26.27
CA TYR A 148 -20.00 -14.14 -26.07
C TYR A 148 -19.85 -13.29 -24.79
N VAL A 149 -19.20 -13.80 -23.73
CA VAL A 149 -18.88 -13.05 -22.51
C VAL A 149 -17.82 -12.02 -22.82
N THR A 150 -16.75 -12.42 -23.51
CA THR A 150 -15.69 -11.53 -23.97
C THR A 150 -16.24 -10.37 -24.81
N ALA A 151 -17.18 -10.65 -25.73
CA ALA A 151 -17.83 -9.62 -26.54
C ALA A 151 -18.65 -8.63 -25.69
N VAL A 152 -19.36 -9.11 -24.66
CA VAL A 152 -20.12 -8.24 -23.76
C VAL A 152 -19.21 -7.43 -22.85
N ARG A 153 -18.14 -8.02 -22.30
CA ARG A 153 -17.11 -7.32 -21.54
C ARG A 153 -16.48 -6.21 -22.39
N ALA A 154 -16.07 -6.51 -23.63
CA ALA A 154 -15.53 -5.52 -24.55
C ALA A 154 -16.52 -4.36 -24.80
N ARG A 155 -17.80 -4.65 -25.04
CA ARG A 155 -18.85 -3.63 -25.21
C ARG A 155 -19.03 -2.75 -23.98
N LEU A 156 -19.03 -3.33 -22.79
CA LEU A 156 -19.19 -2.59 -21.53
C LEU A 156 -17.96 -1.74 -21.22
N THR A 157 -16.76 -2.27 -21.42
CA THR A 157 -15.50 -1.54 -21.27
C THR A 157 -15.43 -0.38 -22.26
N GLU A 158 -15.83 -0.57 -23.51
CA GLU A 158 -15.91 0.53 -24.49
C GLU A 158 -16.87 1.64 -24.05
N ALA A 159 -18.05 1.26 -23.55
CA ALA A 159 -19.02 2.22 -23.01
C ALA A 159 -18.50 2.93 -21.74
N ARG A 160 -17.61 2.30 -20.95
CA ARG A 160 -16.97 2.91 -19.79
C ARG A 160 -16.00 3.99 -20.21
N GLU A 161 -15.16 3.72 -21.20
CA GLU A 161 -14.27 4.73 -21.74
C GLU A 161 -15.05 5.88 -22.37
N ARG A 162 -16.17 5.57 -23.04
CA ARG A 162 -17.09 6.60 -23.53
C ARG A 162 -17.67 7.46 -22.41
N ALA A 163 -18.07 6.86 -21.29
CA ALA A 163 -18.57 7.61 -20.13
C ALA A 163 -17.51 8.56 -19.54
N ARG A 164 -16.25 8.12 -19.47
CA ARG A 164 -15.11 8.96 -19.05
C ARG A 164 -14.92 10.14 -19.99
N GLU A 165 -14.93 9.92 -21.30
CA GLU A 165 -14.85 10.99 -22.31
C GLU A 165 -15.99 12.02 -22.15
N LEU A 166 -17.23 11.56 -21.93
CA LEU A 166 -18.39 12.43 -21.75
C LEU A 166 -18.28 13.28 -20.49
N ARG A 167 -17.86 12.69 -19.37
CA ARG A 167 -17.66 13.41 -18.10
C ARG A 167 -16.60 14.49 -18.28
N VAL A 168 -15.46 14.13 -18.86
CA VAL A 168 -14.34 15.06 -19.04
C VAL A 168 -14.71 16.18 -20.01
N SER A 169 -15.37 15.86 -21.13
CA SER A 169 -15.89 16.86 -22.06
C SER A 169 -16.92 17.79 -21.42
N ALA A 170 -17.79 17.27 -20.55
CA ALA A 170 -18.78 18.05 -19.82
C ALA A 170 -18.13 19.04 -18.83
N VAL A 171 -17.09 18.63 -18.12
CA VAL A 171 -16.36 19.51 -17.18
C VAL A 171 -15.58 20.60 -17.95
N ILE A 172 -14.96 20.28 -19.09
CA ILE A 172 -14.30 21.28 -19.95
C ILE A 172 -15.29 22.34 -20.45
N ARG A 173 -16.51 21.92 -20.80
CA ARG A 173 -17.59 22.84 -21.24
C ARG A 173 -18.09 23.76 -20.12
N GLN A 174 -17.78 23.47 -18.85
CA GLN A 174 -18.10 24.31 -17.69
C GLN A 174 -16.93 25.22 -17.27
N ASP A 175 -15.92 25.39 -18.11
CA ASP A 175 -14.68 26.14 -17.80
C ASP A 175 -13.88 25.61 -16.60
N ARG A 176 -14.15 24.37 -16.16
CA ARG A 176 -13.41 23.66 -15.10
C ARG A 176 -12.29 22.78 -15.67
N HIS A 177 -11.73 23.18 -16.81
CA HIS A 177 -10.76 22.40 -17.58
C HIS A 177 -9.42 22.17 -16.85
N GLY A 178 -9.04 23.07 -15.92
CA GLY A 178 -7.84 22.89 -15.10
C GLY A 178 -7.90 21.72 -14.12
N GLU A 179 -9.11 21.33 -13.67
CA GLU A 179 -9.33 20.21 -12.73
C GLU A 179 -9.04 18.84 -13.37
N LEU A 180 -9.02 18.76 -14.71
CA LEU A 180 -8.96 17.50 -15.46
C LEU A 180 -7.61 17.21 -16.08
N LEU A 181 -6.63 18.12 -15.99
CA LEU A 181 -5.38 17.98 -16.76
C LEU A 181 -4.59 16.72 -16.39
N GLY A 182 -4.55 16.35 -15.11
CA GLY A 182 -3.90 15.11 -14.66
C GLY A 182 -4.69 13.84 -15.04
N GLU A 183 -6.03 13.89 -14.93
CA GLU A 183 -6.88 12.79 -15.39
C GLU A 183 -6.75 12.55 -16.91
N LEU A 184 -6.77 13.62 -17.70
CA LEU A 184 -6.58 13.58 -19.15
C LEU A 184 -5.19 13.08 -19.54
N GLU A 185 -4.16 13.43 -18.77
CA GLU A 185 -2.82 12.89 -18.98
C GLU A 185 -2.78 11.38 -18.77
N ALA A 186 -3.31 10.88 -17.65
CA ALA A 186 -3.40 9.45 -17.37
C ALA A 186 -4.21 8.71 -18.45
N LEU A 187 -5.37 9.24 -18.85
CA LEU A 187 -6.22 8.65 -19.89
C LEU A 187 -5.54 8.59 -21.26
N THR A 188 -4.74 9.60 -21.64
CA THR A 188 -3.96 9.56 -22.89
C THR A 188 -2.79 8.57 -22.86
N CYS A 189 -2.26 8.25 -21.68
CA CYS A 189 -1.25 7.20 -21.51
C CYS A 189 -1.87 5.80 -21.51
N GLU A 190 -3.03 5.62 -20.88
CA GLU A 190 -3.78 4.36 -20.81
C GLU A 190 -4.39 3.99 -22.18
N HIS A 191 -4.86 4.98 -22.93
CA HIS A 191 -5.52 4.81 -24.22
C HIS A 191 -4.88 5.67 -25.33
N PRO A 192 -3.62 5.39 -25.70
CA PRO A 192 -2.85 6.24 -26.61
C PRO A 192 -3.42 6.29 -28.03
N LEU A 193 -4.23 5.31 -28.43
CA LEU A 193 -4.86 5.26 -29.76
C LEU A 193 -6.24 5.96 -29.82
N ARG A 194 -6.76 6.51 -28.71
CA ARG A 194 -8.04 7.24 -28.70
C ARG A 194 -7.83 8.72 -28.94
N GLU A 195 -7.95 9.14 -30.21
CA GLU A 195 -7.77 10.53 -30.66
C GLU A 195 -8.57 11.56 -29.85
N ARG A 196 -9.81 11.22 -29.46
CA ARG A 196 -10.71 12.12 -28.73
C ARG A 196 -10.11 12.57 -27.38
N LEU A 197 -9.40 11.70 -26.68
CA LEU A 197 -8.75 12.03 -25.39
C LEU A 197 -7.61 13.03 -25.60
N TRP A 198 -6.83 12.86 -26.67
CA TRP A 198 -5.79 13.81 -27.07
C TRP A 198 -6.39 15.19 -27.42
N ALA A 199 -7.53 15.22 -28.10
CA ALA A 199 -8.23 16.46 -28.41
C ALA A 199 -8.70 17.19 -27.13
N LEU A 200 -9.31 16.46 -26.19
CA LEU A 200 -9.76 17.02 -24.91
C LEU A 200 -8.60 17.53 -24.06
N ARG A 201 -7.47 16.80 -24.02
CA ARG A 201 -6.24 17.22 -23.33
C ARG A 201 -5.65 18.48 -23.93
N ALA A 202 -5.51 18.53 -25.26
CA ALA A 202 -4.99 19.71 -25.96
C ALA A 202 -5.90 20.93 -25.76
N LEU A 203 -7.22 20.76 -25.83
CA LEU A 203 -8.18 21.84 -25.58
C LEU A 203 -8.11 22.36 -24.15
N ALA A 204 -8.01 21.47 -23.15
CA ALA A 204 -7.89 21.85 -21.74
C ALA A 204 -6.58 22.60 -21.46
N LEU A 205 -5.46 22.14 -22.01
CA LEU A 205 -4.15 22.81 -21.92
C LEU A 205 -4.19 24.19 -22.57
N TYR A 206 -4.79 24.29 -23.76
CA TYR A 206 -4.93 25.57 -24.46
C TYR A 206 -5.77 26.57 -23.67
N ARG A 207 -6.94 26.15 -23.14
CA ARG A 207 -7.80 27.00 -22.30
C ARG A 207 -7.14 27.42 -20.99
N SER A 208 -6.18 26.64 -20.50
CA SER A 208 -5.35 26.95 -19.32
C SER A 208 -4.20 27.94 -19.62
N GLY A 209 -4.09 28.46 -20.86
CA GLY A 209 -2.99 29.34 -21.28
C GLY A 209 -1.69 28.60 -21.61
N ARG A 210 -1.69 27.26 -21.68
CA ARG A 210 -0.52 26.41 -21.95
C ARG A 210 -0.46 26.01 -23.44
N GLN A 211 -0.44 27.00 -24.34
CA GLN A 211 -0.52 26.76 -25.79
C GLN A 211 0.59 25.84 -26.32
N GLY A 212 1.84 26.02 -25.87
CA GLY A 212 2.97 25.19 -26.31
C GLY A 212 2.77 23.71 -26.01
N GLU A 213 2.22 23.41 -24.83
CA GLU A 213 1.96 22.04 -24.38
C GLU A 213 0.74 21.42 -25.07
N ALA A 214 -0.26 22.23 -25.40
CA ALA A 214 -1.39 21.81 -26.23
C ALA A 214 -0.93 21.36 -27.62
N LEU A 215 -0.04 22.12 -28.27
CA LEU A 215 0.55 21.75 -29.56
C LEU A 215 1.46 20.52 -29.46
N GLU A 216 2.24 20.40 -28.39
CA GLU A 216 3.08 19.22 -28.17
C GLU A 216 2.25 17.95 -27.92
N THR A 217 1.10 18.07 -27.26
CA THR A 217 0.11 17.00 -27.08
C THR A 217 -0.39 16.50 -28.43
N LEU A 218 -0.72 17.41 -29.37
CA LEU A 218 -1.16 17.06 -30.72
C LEU A 218 -0.06 16.43 -31.57
N ARG A 219 1.20 16.90 -31.43
CA ARG A 219 2.36 16.28 -32.08
C ARG A 219 2.64 14.87 -31.56
N THR A 220 2.49 14.66 -30.26
CA THR A 220 2.67 13.35 -29.62
C THR A 220 1.61 12.37 -30.12
N ALA A 221 0.33 12.79 -30.15
CA ALA A 221 -0.75 11.99 -30.72
C ALA A 221 -0.48 11.59 -32.18
N ARG A 222 -0.03 12.55 -33.00
CA ARG A 222 0.35 12.30 -34.40
C ARG A 222 1.47 11.26 -34.53
N ARG A 223 2.50 11.36 -33.69
CA ARG A 223 3.62 10.40 -33.70
C ARG A 223 3.13 8.99 -33.33
N ILE A 224 2.33 8.87 -32.28
CA ILE A 224 1.79 7.59 -31.81
C ILE A 224 0.88 6.94 -32.87
N LEU A 225 -0.04 7.69 -33.48
CA LEU A 225 -0.91 7.17 -34.52
C LEU A 225 -0.13 6.71 -35.77
N ALA A 226 0.92 7.44 -36.12
CA ALA A 226 1.81 7.07 -37.22
C ALA A 226 2.66 5.82 -36.89
N GLU A 227 3.17 5.71 -35.66
CA GLU A 227 4.00 4.59 -35.21
C GLU A 227 3.19 3.29 -35.03
N GLU A 228 2.02 3.37 -34.39
CA GLU A 228 1.23 2.21 -33.99
C GLU A 228 0.22 1.75 -35.05
N LEU A 229 -0.36 2.70 -35.81
CA LEU A 229 -1.43 2.42 -36.78
C LEU A 229 -1.05 2.77 -38.22
N GLY A 230 0.05 3.50 -38.44
CA GLY A 230 0.48 3.94 -39.77
C GLY A 230 -0.46 4.95 -40.42
N ILE A 231 -1.26 5.68 -39.62
CA ILE A 231 -2.27 6.63 -40.10
C ILE A 231 -1.97 8.06 -39.63
N ASP A 232 -2.45 9.03 -40.40
CA ASP A 232 -2.46 10.44 -40.01
C ASP A 232 -3.60 10.76 -39.02
N PRO A 233 -3.48 11.82 -38.18
CA PRO A 233 -4.55 12.24 -37.27
C PRO A 233 -5.87 12.57 -38.00
N GLY A 234 -6.98 12.20 -37.38
CA GLY A 234 -8.33 12.51 -37.82
C GLY A 234 -8.63 14.01 -37.92
N GLU A 235 -9.79 14.34 -38.51
CA GLU A 235 -10.18 15.74 -38.74
C GLU A 235 -10.33 16.54 -37.43
N GLU A 236 -10.73 15.89 -36.34
CA GLU A 236 -10.91 16.54 -35.04
C GLU A 236 -9.58 17.10 -34.49
N LEU A 237 -8.51 16.30 -34.50
CA LEU A 237 -7.18 16.75 -34.06
C LEU A 237 -6.58 17.79 -35.01
N ARG A 238 -6.75 17.61 -36.33
CA ARG A 238 -6.26 18.58 -37.34
C ARG A 238 -7.00 19.91 -37.26
N ALA A 239 -8.31 19.91 -37.02
CA ALA A 239 -9.10 21.12 -36.82
C ALA A 239 -8.68 21.85 -35.54
N LEU A 240 -8.54 21.13 -34.43
CA LEU A 240 -8.10 21.72 -33.16
C LEU A 240 -6.69 22.31 -33.26
N GLU A 241 -5.75 21.65 -33.95
CA GLU A 241 -4.40 22.20 -34.18
C GLU A 241 -4.45 23.53 -34.95
N ARG A 242 -5.25 23.60 -36.02
CA ARG A 242 -5.48 24.84 -36.78
C ARG A 242 -6.09 25.93 -35.90
N ASP A 243 -7.17 25.61 -35.18
CA ASP A 243 -7.85 26.57 -34.32
C ASP A 243 -6.93 27.11 -33.20
N ILE A 244 -6.03 26.27 -32.66
CA ILE A 244 -5.05 26.67 -31.64
C ILE A 244 -3.97 27.57 -32.24
N LEU A 245 -3.51 27.30 -33.46
CA LEU A 245 -2.54 28.12 -34.17
C LEU A 245 -3.13 29.48 -34.57
N ASP A 246 -4.40 29.50 -34.99
CA ASP A 246 -5.14 30.69 -35.39
C ASP A 246 -5.70 31.48 -34.20
N GLN A 247 -5.52 30.98 -32.96
CA GLN A 247 -6.07 31.53 -31.72
C GLN A 247 -7.57 31.80 -31.82
N SER A 248 -8.29 30.84 -32.40
CA SER A 248 -9.70 30.98 -32.74
C SER A 248 -10.54 31.29 -31.51
N PRO A 249 -11.35 32.38 -31.52
CA PRO A 249 -12.29 32.69 -30.43
C PRO A 249 -13.30 31.56 -30.17
N ALA A 250 -13.53 30.66 -31.13
CA ALA A 250 -14.40 29.50 -30.99
C ALA A 250 -13.87 28.45 -30.00
N LEU A 251 -12.57 28.50 -29.64
CA LEU A 251 -11.98 27.61 -28.64
C LEU A 251 -12.36 27.97 -27.22
N PHE A 252 -12.95 29.14 -26.97
CA PHE A 252 -13.46 29.57 -25.68
C PHE A 252 -14.99 29.59 -25.70
N PRO A 253 -15.70 29.26 -24.60
CA PRO A 253 -17.14 29.37 -24.59
C PRO A 253 -17.56 30.82 -24.84
N HIS A 254 -18.58 31.03 -25.68
CA HIS A 254 -19.17 32.35 -25.92
C HIS A 254 -19.74 32.92 -24.61
N ARG A 255 -18.95 33.73 -23.92
CA ARG A 255 -19.38 34.49 -22.75
C ARG A 255 -19.99 35.82 -23.22
N PRO A 256 -21.24 36.17 -22.88
CA PRO A 256 -21.73 37.53 -23.09
C PRO A 256 -20.85 38.53 -22.31
N PRO A 257 -20.71 39.78 -22.78
CA PRO A 257 -19.67 40.68 -22.30
C PRO A 257 -19.87 41.06 -20.82
N PRO A 258 -18.78 41.16 -20.03
CA PRO A 258 -18.87 41.38 -18.58
C PRO A 258 -19.04 42.88 -18.19
N PRO A 259 -19.72 43.17 -17.07
CA PRO A 259 -19.71 44.48 -16.40
C PRO A 259 -18.40 44.71 -15.61
N PRO A 260 -18.15 45.95 -15.10
CA PRO A 260 -16.79 46.41 -14.80
C PRO A 260 -16.18 45.88 -13.49
N GLU A 261 -14.84 45.75 -13.56
CA GLU A 261 -13.75 45.29 -12.67
C GLU A 261 -14.01 44.76 -11.23
N PRO A 262 -13.40 43.61 -10.86
CA PRO A 262 -13.46 43.06 -9.51
C PRO A 262 -12.37 43.61 -8.56
N GLN A 263 -12.78 43.86 -7.31
CA GLN A 263 -11.89 44.00 -6.16
C GLN A 263 -11.20 42.67 -5.86
N VAL A 264 -9.86 42.68 -5.74
CA VAL A 264 -9.06 41.50 -5.34
C VAL A 264 -9.25 41.24 -3.85
N ALA A 265 -9.75 40.06 -3.50
CA ALA A 265 -9.80 39.57 -2.12
C ALA A 265 -8.38 39.23 -1.61
N GLU A 266 -8.04 39.74 -0.42
CA GLU A 266 -6.76 39.56 0.29
C GLU A 266 -6.57 38.11 0.76
N ARG A 267 -5.49 37.46 0.31
CA ARG A 267 -4.88 36.32 1.01
C ARG A 267 -3.49 36.77 1.50
N GLY A 268 -3.28 36.82 2.82
CA GLY A 268 -2.03 37.28 3.44
C GLY A 268 -0.81 36.41 3.14
N ILE A 269 0.40 36.93 3.44
CA ILE A 269 1.67 36.20 3.29
C ILE A 269 1.99 35.36 4.54
N THR A 270 2.23 34.06 4.35
CA THR A 270 2.54 33.10 5.43
C THR A 270 4.05 33.02 5.69
N GLY A 271 4.46 32.82 6.96
CA GLY A 271 5.85 32.51 7.33
C GLY A 271 6.88 33.64 7.18
N ARG A 272 6.45 34.89 6.98
CA ARG A 272 7.33 36.07 6.80
C ARG A 272 7.10 37.17 7.84
N GLN A 273 6.65 36.78 9.04
CA GLN A 273 6.23 37.74 10.07
C GLN A 273 7.40 38.56 10.62
N GLU A 274 8.58 37.96 10.79
CA GLU A 274 9.76 38.68 11.27
C GLU A 274 10.27 39.70 10.23
N GLU A 275 10.34 39.30 8.96
CA GLU A 275 10.76 40.20 7.88
C GLU A 275 9.73 41.32 7.65
N LEU A 276 8.43 41.01 7.74
CA LEU A 276 7.38 42.02 7.69
C LEU A 276 7.44 42.99 8.87
N ALA A 277 7.72 42.52 10.09
CA ALA A 277 7.86 43.39 11.25
C ALA A 277 9.04 44.36 11.08
N ALA A 278 10.15 43.90 10.52
CA ALA A 278 11.30 44.75 10.21
C ALA A 278 10.97 45.81 9.13
N LEU A 279 10.22 45.44 8.09
CA LEU A 279 9.75 46.38 7.05
C LEU A 279 8.67 47.34 7.57
N ASP A 280 7.81 46.91 8.49
CA ASP A 280 6.84 47.77 9.15
C ASP A 280 7.54 48.82 10.03
N GLY A 281 8.61 48.44 10.76
CA GLY A 281 9.46 49.38 11.48
C GLY A 281 10.14 50.41 10.57
N LEU A 282 10.51 50.02 9.33
CA LEU A 282 11.01 50.94 8.31
C LEU A 282 9.94 51.97 7.89
N LEU A 283 8.70 51.53 7.68
CA LEU A 283 7.58 52.44 7.37
C LEU A 283 7.30 53.39 8.54
N GLU A 284 7.29 52.91 9.78
CA GLU A 284 7.08 53.76 10.95
C GLU A 284 8.16 54.84 11.08
N ALA A 285 9.43 54.49 10.83
CA ALA A 285 10.53 55.46 10.82
C ALA A 285 10.33 56.54 9.74
N ALA A 286 9.92 56.16 8.52
CA ALA A 286 9.63 57.10 7.44
C ALA A 286 8.41 57.99 7.73
N ALA A 287 7.36 57.45 8.35
CA ALA A 287 6.20 58.22 8.79
C ALA A 287 6.57 59.24 9.89
N ALA A 288 7.54 58.90 10.74
CA ALA A 288 8.11 59.79 11.75
C ALA A 288 9.11 60.84 11.18
N GLY A 289 9.36 60.85 9.87
CA GLY A 289 10.25 61.81 9.21
C GLY A 289 11.72 61.40 9.12
N ARG A 290 12.03 60.12 9.35
CA ARG A 290 13.39 59.57 9.19
C ARG A 290 13.50 58.77 7.90
N THR A 291 14.49 59.09 7.08
CA THR A 291 14.76 58.33 5.86
C THR A 291 15.32 56.95 6.22
N GLY A 292 14.81 55.90 5.59
CA GLY A 292 15.26 54.53 5.84
C GLY A 292 15.42 53.70 4.57
N PHE A 293 16.28 52.68 4.68
CA PHE A 293 16.62 51.78 3.58
C PHE A 293 16.50 50.32 4.01
N SER A 294 16.05 49.44 3.10
CA SER A 294 16.09 48.00 3.29
C SER A 294 16.47 47.27 2.00
N LEU A 295 17.12 46.12 2.16
CA LEU A 295 17.53 45.25 1.07
C LEU A 295 17.07 43.82 1.36
N ILE A 296 16.17 43.30 0.52
CA ILE A 296 15.66 41.94 0.57
C ILE A 296 16.51 41.07 -0.37
N THR A 297 17.13 40.02 0.17
CA THR A 297 17.98 39.11 -0.60
C THR A 297 17.52 37.66 -0.47
N GLY A 298 17.93 36.81 -1.42
CA GLY A 298 17.59 35.38 -1.38
C GLY A 298 17.60 34.74 -2.76
N GLU A 299 17.42 33.42 -2.79
CA GLU A 299 17.39 32.63 -4.03
C GLU A 299 16.23 33.02 -4.98
N PRO A 300 16.32 32.73 -6.28
CA PRO A 300 15.18 32.84 -7.20
C PRO A 300 13.98 32.01 -6.70
N GLY A 301 12.77 32.57 -6.79
CA GLY A 301 11.55 31.88 -6.35
C GLY A 301 11.29 31.90 -4.83
N ILE A 302 12.19 32.43 -4.00
CA ILE A 302 12.07 32.42 -2.53
C ILE A 302 10.97 33.35 -1.96
N GLY A 303 10.37 34.19 -2.81
CA GLY A 303 9.26 35.09 -2.44
C GLY A 303 9.61 36.58 -2.26
N LYS A 304 10.79 37.06 -2.69
CA LYS A 304 11.22 38.47 -2.55
C LYS A 304 10.20 39.48 -3.08
N THR A 305 9.73 39.30 -4.32
CA THR A 305 8.75 40.18 -4.97
C THR A 305 7.41 40.15 -4.25
N ARG A 306 6.98 38.97 -3.78
CA ARG A 306 5.72 38.84 -3.03
C ARG A 306 5.75 39.57 -1.69
N LEU A 307 6.88 39.52 -0.98
CA LEU A 307 7.10 40.30 0.24
C LEU A 307 7.10 41.81 -0.04
N ALA A 308 7.68 42.23 -1.17
CA ALA A 308 7.64 43.63 -1.59
C ALA A 308 6.23 44.11 -1.96
N GLU A 309 5.41 43.27 -2.61
CA GLU A 309 3.99 43.56 -2.90
C GLU A 309 3.15 43.72 -1.64
N GLU A 310 3.35 42.85 -0.65
CA GLU A 310 2.69 42.94 0.66
C GLU A 310 3.05 44.26 1.36
N LEU A 311 4.34 44.64 1.33
CA LEU A 311 4.79 45.92 1.86
C LEU A 311 4.11 47.11 1.17
N VAL A 312 3.97 47.07 -0.16
CA VAL A 312 3.26 48.10 -0.94
C VAL A 312 1.81 48.24 -0.48
N SER A 313 1.12 47.11 -0.28
CA SER A 313 -0.27 47.10 0.22
C SER A 313 -0.37 47.76 1.59
N ARG A 314 0.50 47.35 2.53
CA ARG A 314 0.55 47.90 3.90
C ARG A 314 0.90 49.38 3.94
N ALA A 315 1.84 49.82 3.11
CA ALA A 315 2.23 51.23 3.02
C ALA A 315 1.06 52.10 2.52
N ARG A 316 0.31 51.64 1.50
CA ARG A 316 -0.90 52.33 1.02
C ARG A 316 -1.96 52.44 2.11
N ALA A 317 -2.20 51.37 2.86
CA ALA A 317 -3.13 51.39 3.99
C ALA A 317 -2.73 52.40 5.09
N ARG A 318 -1.42 52.64 5.26
CA ARG A 318 -0.86 53.64 6.19
C ARG A 318 -0.75 55.05 5.59
N GLY A 319 -1.30 55.29 4.39
CA GLY A 319 -1.35 56.60 3.75
C GLY A 319 -0.05 57.05 3.06
N PHE A 320 0.87 56.11 2.77
CA PHE A 320 2.06 56.40 1.99
C PHE A 320 1.72 56.63 0.52
N THR A 321 2.47 57.52 -0.12
CA THR A 321 2.55 57.54 -1.58
C THR A 321 3.55 56.46 -2.00
N VAL A 322 3.13 55.50 -2.82
CA VAL A 322 3.96 54.33 -3.17
C VAL A 322 4.31 54.32 -4.65
N ALA A 323 5.60 54.13 -4.94
CA ALA A 323 6.12 53.99 -6.30
C ALA A 323 7.01 52.75 -6.42
N VAL A 324 6.84 52.00 -7.51
CA VAL A 324 7.58 50.75 -7.78
C VAL A 324 8.29 50.89 -9.10
N GLY A 325 9.62 50.76 -9.09
CA GLY A 325 10.48 50.70 -10.27
C GLY A 325 10.99 49.27 -10.46
N ARG A 326 10.71 48.66 -11.62
CA ARG A 326 11.23 47.33 -11.98
C ARG A 326 12.46 47.48 -12.87
N CYS A 327 13.54 46.79 -12.53
CA CYS A 327 14.73 46.72 -13.38
C CYS A 327 14.46 45.75 -14.54
N ALA A 328 14.80 46.15 -15.77
CA ALA A 328 14.58 45.34 -16.96
C ALA A 328 15.84 44.53 -17.31
N ALA A 329 15.68 43.24 -17.62
CA ALA A 329 16.78 42.32 -17.95
C ALA A 329 17.30 42.45 -19.40
N THR A 330 16.86 43.45 -20.16
CA THR A 330 17.20 43.65 -21.57
C THR A 330 18.48 44.50 -21.74
N GLU A 331 19.43 44.02 -22.54
CA GLU A 331 20.57 44.83 -23.02
C GLU A 331 20.04 46.04 -23.80
N GLY A 332 20.21 47.25 -23.25
CA GLY A 332 19.77 48.51 -23.89
C GLY A 332 18.70 49.31 -23.12
N ALA A 333 18.35 48.93 -21.89
CA ALA A 333 17.44 49.72 -21.05
C ALA A 333 17.97 51.17 -20.88
N PRO A 334 17.10 52.20 -20.99
CA PRO A 334 17.52 53.60 -20.82
C PRO A 334 18.15 53.86 -19.44
N ALA A 335 19.14 54.75 -19.36
CA ALA A 335 19.70 55.18 -18.09
C ALA A 335 18.60 55.74 -17.18
N PHE A 336 18.62 55.38 -15.89
CA PHE A 336 17.61 55.77 -14.90
C PHE A 336 16.21 55.16 -15.08
N TRP A 337 16.04 54.15 -15.94
CA TRP A 337 14.74 53.53 -16.22
C TRP A 337 13.85 53.26 -14.97
N PRO A 338 14.31 52.55 -13.92
CA PRO A 338 13.48 52.30 -12.74
C PRO A 338 13.09 53.60 -12.01
N TRP A 339 13.94 54.62 -12.04
CA TRP A 339 13.70 55.91 -11.39
C TRP A 339 12.76 56.81 -12.19
N VAL A 340 12.82 56.78 -13.53
CA VAL A 340 11.85 57.48 -14.39
C VAL A 340 10.44 56.95 -14.10
N THR A 341 10.29 55.61 -14.08
CA THR A 341 9.01 54.95 -13.76
C THR A 341 8.50 55.32 -12.36
N VAL A 342 9.40 55.43 -11.38
CA VAL A 342 9.08 55.88 -10.02
C VAL A 342 8.59 57.33 -10.02
N LEU A 343 9.30 58.23 -10.70
CA LEU A 343 8.99 59.66 -10.71
C LEU A 343 7.72 59.98 -11.48
N GLU A 344 7.45 59.30 -12.60
CA GLU A 344 6.19 59.41 -13.36
C GLU A 344 4.98 59.06 -12.49
N ARG A 345 5.06 57.97 -11.73
CA ARG A 345 3.97 57.56 -10.81
C ARG A 345 3.78 58.52 -9.64
N LEU A 346 4.82 59.25 -9.26
CA LEU A 346 4.74 60.26 -8.19
C LEU A 346 4.29 61.63 -8.69
N ALA A 347 4.40 61.92 -9.99
CA ALA A 347 4.06 63.22 -10.57
C ALA A 347 2.60 63.64 -10.34
N ASP A 348 1.66 62.68 -10.28
CA ASP A 348 0.24 62.95 -10.03
C ASP A 348 -0.10 63.20 -8.55
N THR A 349 0.83 62.93 -7.64
CA THR A 349 0.57 62.92 -6.18
C THR A 349 1.43 63.90 -5.39
N LEU A 350 2.50 64.43 -6.00
CA LEU A 350 3.38 65.42 -5.39
C LEU A 350 2.98 66.85 -5.80
N PRO A 351 3.22 67.86 -4.93
CA PRO A 351 3.06 69.26 -5.31
C PRO A 351 3.97 69.60 -6.51
N PRO A 352 3.58 70.55 -7.39
CA PRO A 352 4.35 70.89 -8.58
C PRO A 352 5.77 71.31 -8.19
N LEU A 353 6.75 70.55 -8.66
CA LEU A 353 8.16 70.80 -8.36
C LEU A 353 8.61 72.16 -8.92
N PRO A 354 9.51 72.88 -8.21
CA PRO A 354 10.17 74.07 -8.72
C PRO A 354 10.75 73.84 -10.13
N ALA A 355 10.71 74.87 -10.98
CA ALA A 355 11.09 74.74 -12.40
C ALA A 355 12.56 74.29 -12.57
N ASP A 356 13.44 74.71 -11.68
CA ASP A 356 14.84 74.30 -11.61
C ASP A 356 15.00 72.81 -11.24
N VAL A 357 14.17 72.28 -10.35
CA VAL A 357 14.15 70.85 -10.01
C VAL A 357 13.65 70.02 -11.19
N ARG A 358 12.56 70.47 -11.83
CA ARG A 358 11.92 69.78 -12.97
C ARG A 358 12.84 69.67 -14.18
N ALA A 359 13.60 70.73 -14.48
CA ALA A 359 14.55 70.77 -15.60
C ALA A 359 15.75 69.81 -15.42
N ASN A 360 16.02 69.35 -14.20
CA ASN A 360 17.13 68.48 -13.87
C ASN A 360 16.70 67.04 -13.50
N LEU A 361 15.43 66.68 -13.59
CA LEU A 361 14.96 65.32 -13.25
C LEU A 361 15.54 64.24 -14.21
N PRO A 362 15.79 63.01 -13.72
CA PRO A 362 16.16 61.88 -14.57
C PRO A 362 15.16 61.69 -15.72
N GLY A 363 15.65 61.57 -16.96
CA GLY A 363 14.82 61.39 -18.17
C GLY A 363 14.32 62.68 -18.84
N VAL A 364 14.47 63.86 -18.21
CA VAL A 364 14.15 65.17 -18.81
C VAL A 364 15.40 65.71 -19.51
N GLY A 365 15.34 65.84 -20.84
CA GLY A 365 16.50 66.21 -21.66
C GLY A 365 17.05 67.61 -21.37
N SER A 366 18.02 67.72 -20.44
CA SER A 366 18.94 68.87 -20.41
C SER A 366 20.36 68.43 -20.04
N ALA A 367 21.14 68.09 -21.08
CA ALA A 367 22.59 67.96 -20.97
C ALA A 367 23.25 68.79 -22.07
N THR A 368 23.12 70.11 -21.95
CA THR A 368 23.91 71.07 -22.75
C THR A 368 24.61 72.03 -21.80
N GLY A 369 25.75 71.59 -21.25
CA GLY A 369 26.63 72.40 -20.39
C GLY A 369 28.00 71.74 -20.18
N SER A 370 29.04 72.55 -19.98
CA SER A 370 30.47 72.16 -19.97
C SER A 370 30.95 71.41 -18.72
N ASP A 371 30.06 70.91 -17.87
CA ASP A 371 30.37 70.20 -16.63
C ASP A 371 29.44 68.97 -16.42
N PRO A 372 29.87 67.76 -16.86
CA PRO A 372 29.10 66.52 -16.76
C PRO A 372 28.94 65.98 -15.32
N GLU A 373 29.84 66.31 -14.39
CA GLU A 373 29.75 65.87 -13.00
C GLU A 373 28.80 66.74 -12.19
N GLY A 374 28.88 68.07 -12.34
CA GLY A 374 27.92 68.98 -11.72
C GLY A 374 26.50 68.78 -12.25
N ALA A 375 26.33 68.41 -13.53
CA ALA A 375 25.02 68.04 -14.08
C ALA A 375 24.42 66.81 -13.40
N ARG A 376 25.22 65.74 -13.19
CA ARG A 376 24.78 64.53 -12.48
C ARG A 376 24.42 64.81 -11.03
N PHE A 377 25.22 65.59 -10.31
CA PHE A 377 24.93 65.96 -8.92
C PHE A 377 23.63 66.77 -8.81
N ARG A 378 23.37 67.69 -9.75
CA ARG A 378 22.09 68.42 -9.84
C ARG A 378 20.92 67.49 -10.12
N THR A 379 21.10 66.50 -11.00
CA THR A 379 20.07 65.49 -11.30
C THR A 379 19.75 64.60 -10.09
N TYR A 380 20.76 64.14 -9.36
CA TYR A 380 20.56 63.34 -8.15
C TYR A 380 19.91 64.16 -7.03
N GLY A 381 20.38 65.40 -6.82
CA GLY A 381 19.78 66.32 -5.87
C GLY A 381 18.34 66.70 -6.24
N ALA A 382 18.02 66.83 -7.52
CA ALA A 382 16.65 67.09 -7.99
C ALA A 382 15.72 65.89 -7.74
N ALA A 383 16.17 64.66 -8.04
CA ALA A 383 15.42 63.45 -7.74
C ALA A 383 15.20 63.26 -6.23
N ALA A 384 16.23 63.48 -5.40
CA ALA A 384 16.12 63.42 -3.95
C ALA A 384 15.11 64.45 -3.40
N ARG A 385 15.15 65.69 -3.89
CA ARG A 385 14.17 66.74 -3.54
C ARG A 385 12.76 66.37 -3.99
N ALA A 386 12.60 65.78 -5.18
CA ALA A 386 11.30 65.34 -5.66
C ALA A 386 10.68 64.25 -4.76
N LEU A 387 11.48 63.26 -4.37
CA LEU A 387 11.07 62.16 -3.49
C LEU A 387 10.73 62.60 -2.06
N THR A 388 11.20 63.78 -1.62
CA THR A 388 11.03 64.29 -0.26
C THR A 388 10.16 65.55 -0.16
N ALA A 389 9.68 66.10 -1.30
CA ALA A 389 8.93 67.35 -1.36
C ALA A 389 7.48 67.26 -0.84
N GLY A 390 6.90 66.05 -0.80
CA GLY A 390 5.51 65.83 -0.38
C GLY A 390 5.32 65.90 1.14
N GLN A 391 4.11 66.27 1.59
CA GLN A 391 3.75 66.19 3.02
C GLN A 391 3.44 64.76 3.48
N ARG A 392 3.12 63.86 2.55
CA ARG A 392 2.89 62.43 2.82
C ARG A 392 4.20 61.65 2.72
N PRO A 393 4.40 60.61 3.55
CA PRO A 393 5.58 59.77 3.43
C PRO A 393 5.56 58.97 2.12
N VAL A 394 6.75 58.77 1.54
CA VAL A 394 6.94 58.10 0.26
C VAL A 394 7.65 56.75 0.45
N LEU A 395 7.13 55.69 -0.17
CA LEU A 395 7.79 54.40 -0.30
C LEU A 395 8.23 54.19 -1.75
N VAL A 396 9.51 53.93 -1.96
CA VAL A 396 10.07 53.50 -3.24
C VAL A 396 10.51 52.05 -3.15
N VAL A 397 9.99 51.20 -4.04
CA VAL A 397 10.43 49.80 -4.18
C VAL A 397 11.17 49.64 -5.51
N LEU A 398 12.41 49.17 -5.45
CA LEU A 398 13.24 48.84 -6.61
C LEU A 398 13.40 47.33 -6.71
N ASP A 399 12.75 46.73 -7.70
CA ASP A 399 12.73 45.28 -7.87
C ASP A 399 13.89 44.83 -8.79
N ASP A 400 14.57 43.77 -8.37
CA ASP A 400 15.68 43.10 -9.05
C ASP A 400 16.90 43.99 -9.39
N LEU A 401 17.51 44.60 -8.36
CA LEU A 401 18.66 45.51 -8.48
C LEU A 401 19.87 44.96 -9.25
N HIS A 402 19.99 43.64 -9.38
CA HIS A 402 21.05 43.00 -10.17
C HIS A 402 20.93 43.25 -11.68
N TRP A 403 19.74 43.67 -12.15
CA TRP A 403 19.50 44.12 -13.53
C TRP A 403 19.51 45.65 -13.67
N ALA A 404 19.78 46.40 -12.61
CA ALA A 404 19.77 47.86 -12.67
C ALA A 404 20.99 48.41 -13.42
N ASP A 405 20.79 49.47 -14.21
CA ASP A 405 21.89 50.16 -14.87
C ASP A 405 22.79 50.90 -13.85
N ARG A 406 24.05 51.15 -14.23
CA ARG A 406 25.05 51.80 -13.37
C ARG A 406 24.62 53.17 -12.86
N SER A 407 23.86 53.94 -13.64
CA SER A 407 23.41 55.28 -13.25
C SER A 407 22.28 55.20 -12.23
N SER A 408 21.38 54.22 -12.34
CA SER A 408 20.33 53.93 -11.36
C SER A 408 20.88 53.50 -10.00
N LEU A 409 21.91 52.63 -9.99
CA LEU A 409 22.57 52.20 -8.75
C LEU A 409 23.31 53.35 -8.07
N ARG A 410 23.93 54.25 -8.85
CA ARG A 410 24.58 55.45 -8.30
C ARG A 410 23.61 56.45 -7.68
N LEU A 411 22.40 56.60 -8.24
CA LEU A 411 21.36 57.40 -7.61
C LEU A 411 20.89 56.78 -6.30
N LEU A 412 20.77 55.45 -6.23
CA LEU A 412 20.48 54.75 -4.98
C LEU A 412 21.56 55.00 -3.91
N SER A 413 22.85 54.89 -4.29
CA SER A 413 23.97 55.22 -3.40
C SER A 413 23.92 56.68 -2.94
N TYR A 414 23.62 57.62 -3.85
CA TYR A 414 23.49 59.04 -3.51
C TYR A 414 22.37 59.29 -2.50
N LEU A 415 21.20 58.65 -2.66
CA LEU A 415 20.11 58.76 -1.70
C LEU A 415 20.52 58.24 -0.32
N ALA A 416 21.23 57.11 -0.26
CA ALA A 416 21.73 56.54 0.98
C ALA A 416 22.77 57.43 1.68
N GLU A 417 23.62 58.12 0.92
CA GLU A 417 24.71 58.95 1.45
C GLU A 417 24.28 60.38 1.83
N TYR A 418 23.40 61.02 1.04
CA TYR A 418 23.12 62.46 1.16
C TYR A 418 21.72 62.81 1.67
N VAL A 419 20.76 61.88 1.69
CA VAL A 419 19.42 62.13 2.23
C VAL A 419 19.34 61.64 3.66
N LEU A 420 19.66 62.53 4.60
CA LEU A 420 19.74 62.21 6.03
C LEU A 420 18.37 62.26 6.73
N ASP A 421 17.57 63.28 6.40
CA ASP A 421 16.27 63.55 7.02
C ASP A 421 15.19 63.67 5.95
N GLY A 422 14.00 63.11 6.20
CA GLY A 422 12.92 63.06 5.22
C GLY A 422 11.93 61.92 5.46
N ARG A 423 10.72 62.06 4.91
CA ARG A 423 9.67 61.03 5.00
C ARG A 423 9.79 60.01 3.87
N LEU A 424 10.96 59.36 3.73
CA LEU A 424 11.27 58.47 2.60
C LEU A 424 11.71 57.07 3.07
N ALA A 425 11.07 56.02 2.55
CA ALA A 425 11.53 54.63 2.66
C ALA A 425 11.92 54.10 1.28
N VAL A 426 13.09 53.47 1.17
CA VAL A 426 13.55 52.82 -0.08
C VAL A 426 13.85 51.35 0.18
N VAL A 427 13.22 50.45 -0.58
CA VAL A 427 13.41 49.00 -0.48
C VAL A 427 13.91 48.44 -1.79
N GLY A 428 15.03 47.72 -1.76
CA GLY A 428 15.58 47.02 -2.91
C GLY A 428 15.42 45.50 -2.80
N THR A 429 15.18 44.80 -3.90
CA THR A 429 15.29 43.33 -3.96
C THR A 429 16.51 42.92 -4.80
N ALA A 430 17.24 41.90 -4.36
CA ALA A 430 18.42 41.39 -5.06
C ALA A 430 18.65 39.89 -4.82
N ARG A 431 19.60 39.30 -5.56
CA ARG A 431 20.06 37.92 -5.35
C ARG A 431 21.25 37.91 -4.39
N ASP A 432 21.39 36.83 -3.63
CA ASP A 432 22.57 36.59 -2.78
C ASP A 432 23.74 35.97 -3.55
N TRP A 433 23.48 35.45 -4.76
CA TRP A 433 24.48 34.80 -5.60
C TRP A 433 24.29 35.13 -7.11
N PRO A 434 25.36 35.36 -7.88
CA PRO A 434 26.77 35.49 -7.45
C PRO A 434 26.98 36.71 -6.52
N PRO A 435 28.13 36.81 -5.83
CA PRO A 435 28.45 37.97 -5.00
C PRO A 435 28.30 39.27 -5.82
N PRO A 436 27.81 40.37 -5.23
CA PRO A 436 27.62 41.61 -5.95
C PRO A 436 28.98 42.17 -6.40
N GLU A 437 29.07 42.56 -7.66
CA GLU A 437 30.27 43.15 -8.27
C GLU A 437 30.01 44.56 -8.81
N GLY A 438 31.09 45.34 -8.97
CA GLY A 438 31.04 46.68 -9.57
C GLY A 438 30.06 47.63 -8.89
N ALA A 439 29.21 48.30 -9.67
CA ALA A 439 28.28 49.32 -9.16
C ALA A 439 27.21 48.77 -8.19
N LEU A 440 26.90 47.48 -8.27
CA LEU A 440 25.97 46.83 -7.34
C LEU A 440 26.62 46.65 -5.95
N ALA A 441 27.92 46.30 -5.93
CA ALA A 441 28.71 46.24 -4.70
C ALA A 441 28.82 47.62 -4.03
N GLU A 442 29.12 48.66 -4.82
CA GLU A 442 29.18 50.06 -4.36
C GLU A 442 27.83 50.50 -3.72
N ALA A 443 26.71 50.14 -4.32
CA ALA A 443 25.37 50.43 -3.78
C ALA A 443 25.08 49.65 -2.48
N PHE A 444 25.46 48.38 -2.42
CA PHE A 444 25.30 47.57 -1.20
C PHE A 444 26.14 48.11 -0.05
N GLU A 445 27.36 48.58 -0.33
CA GLU A 445 28.24 49.21 0.65
C GLU A 445 27.64 50.52 1.18
N ALA A 446 27.15 51.39 0.29
CA ALA A 446 26.50 52.65 0.67
C ALA A 446 25.25 52.42 1.55
N LEU A 447 24.42 51.44 1.19
CA LEU A 447 23.25 51.03 1.99
C LEU A 447 23.68 50.49 3.37
N SER A 448 24.74 49.68 3.42
CA SER A 448 25.28 49.12 4.67
C SER A 448 25.79 50.22 5.61
N ARG A 449 26.52 51.22 5.07
CA ARG A 449 26.97 52.40 5.84
C ARG A 449 25.81 53.19 6.45
N ARG A 450 24.63 53.16 5.83
CA ARG A 450 23.40 53.79 6.32
C ARG A 450 22.55 52.89 7.21
N GLN A 451 23.09 51.74 7.64
CA GLN A 451 22.39 50.75 8.47
C GLN A 451 21.10 50.25 7.80
N ALA A 452 21.12 50.08 6.48
CA ALA A 452 19.98 49.49 5.78
C ALA A 452 19.65 48.11 6.34
N VAL A 453 18.37 47.86 6.58
CA VAL A 453 17.90 46.57 7.09
C VAL A 453 18.07 45.51 6.01
N ARG A 454 18.99 44.55 6.20
CA ARG A 454 19.15 43.40 5.32
C ARG A 454 18.24 42.26 5.76
N LEU A 455 17.48 41.72 4.81
CA LEU A 455 16.54 40.62 5.01
C LEU A 455 16.89 39.46 4.07
N PRO A 456 17.79 38.54 4.50
CA PRO A 456 18.07 37.33 3.74
C PRO A 456 16.94 36.32 3.91
N LEU A 457 16.27 35.97 2.81
CA LEU A 457 15.14 35.05 2.84
C LEU A 457 15.62 33.59 2.75
N SER A 458 15.29 32.80 3.77
CA SER A 458 15.46 31.34 3.81
C SER A 458 14.21 30.59 3.30
N GLY A 459 14.31 29.28 3.10
CA GLY A 459 13.16 28.41 2.80
C GLY A 459 12.17 28.36 3.97
N LEU A 460 10.89 28.16 3.65
CA LEU A 460 9.80 28.05 4.61
C LEU A 460 10.03 26.91 5.60
N SER A 461 9.67 27.14 6.87
CA SER A 461 9.73 26.12 7.91
C SER A 461 8.62 25.08 7.73
N ALA A 462 8.73 23.93 8.41
CA ALA A 462 7.67 22.92 8.39
C ALA A 462 6.34 23.47 8.95
N SER A 463 6.41 24.41 9.90
CA SER A 463 5.21 25.10 10.44
C SER A 463 4.57 26.00 9.39
N ASP A 464 5.37 26.78 8.66
CA ASP A 464 4.85 27.65 7.60
C ASP A 464 4.25 26.85 6.45
N LEU A 465 4.85 25.70 6.13
CA LEU A 465 4.33 24.78 5.12
C LEU A 465 3.02 24.15 5.57
N ALA A 466 2.89 23.75 6.82
CA ALA A 466 1.63 23.20 7.36
C ALA A 466 0.46 24.19 7.26
N GLU A 467 0.73 25.50 7.37
CA GLU A 467 -0.27 26.55 7.15
C GLU A 467 -0.62 26.77 5.66
N LEU A 468 0.31 26.44 4.76
CA LEU A 468 0.16 26.63 3.31
C LEU A 468 -0.37 25.39 2.58
N THR A 469 -0.28 24.22 3.18
CA THR A 469 -0.68 22.94 2.58
C THR A 469 -2.00 22.42 3.16
N PRO A 470 -2.81 21.68 2.38
CA PRO A 470 -4.00 21.00 2.88
C PRO A 470 -3.73 20.07 4.07
N ALA A 471 -4.75 19.86 4.90
CA ALA A 471 -4.67 18.89 5.99
C ALA A 471 -4.41 17.47 5.45
N GLY A 472 -3.39 16.79 5.98
CA GLY A 472 -2.98 15.45 5.55
C GLY A 472 -1.79 15.41 4.58
N THR A 473 -1.28 16.56 4.13
CA THR A 473 -0.01 16.62 3.38
C THR A 473 1.18 16.30 4.29
N ASP A 474 2.08 15.40 3.86
CA ASP A 474 3.35 15.18 4.54
C ASP A 474 4.29 16.38 4.30
N VAL A 475 4.22 17.34 5.21
CA VAL A 475 5.05 18.56 5.22
C VAL A 475 6.54 18.26 5.35
N TRP A 476 6.92 17.13 5.96
CA TRP A 476 8.32 16.75 6.09
C TRP A 476 8.87 16.23 4.77
N GLU A 477 8.12 15.39 4.05
CA GLU A 477 8.48 14.95 2.69
C GLU A 477 8.54 16.14 1.73
N LEU A 478 7.54 17.03 1.76
CA LEU A 478 7.49 18.22 0.91
C LEU A 478 8.69 19.14 1.18
N ARG A 479 9.03 19.35 2.45
CA ARG A 479 10.20 20.13 2.84
C ARG A 479 11.51 19.44 2.46
N ASP A 480 11.61 18.13 2.59
CA ASP A 480 12.81 17.36 2.20
C ASP A 480 13.06 17.44 0.69
N ARG A 481 12.00 17.40 -0.13
CA ARG A 481 12.11 17.52 -1.59
C ARG A 481 12.44 18.94 -2.06
N THR A 482 11.90 19.97 -1.41
CA THR A 482 11.95 21.37 -1.89
C THR A 482 12.88 22.29 -1.10
N ASN A 483 13.38 21.83 0.06
CA ASN A 483 14.04 22.64 1.09
C ASN A 483 13.21 23.87 1.53
N GLY A 484 11.88 23.82 1.39
CA GLY A 484 10.96 24.90 1.74
C GLY A 484 10.95 26.09 0.77
N ASN A 485 11.55 25.97 -0.42
CA ASN A 485 11.48 27.06 -1.41
C ASN A 485 10.01 27.21 -1.91
N PRO A 486 9.33 28.36 -1.66
CA PRO A 486 7.93 28.55 -2.02
C PRO A 486 7.59 28.26 -3.49
N PHE A 487 8.51 28.54 -4.41
CA PHE A 487 8.33 28.21 -5.81
C PHE A 487 8.28 26.69 -6.04
N PHE A 488 9.27 25.95 -5.52
CA PHE A 488 9.27 24.49 -5.65
C PHE A 488 8.14 23.82 -4.88
N VAL A 489 7.76 24.37 -3.72
CA VAL A 489 6.58 23.93 -2.95
C VAL A 489 5.30 24.12 -3.76
N ALA A 490 5.09 25.31 -4.34
CA ALA A 490 3.90 25.57 -5.15
C ALA A 490 3.85 24.73 -6.44
N GLU A 491 5.00 24.50 -7.09
CA GLU A 491 5.08 23.61 -8.26
C GLU A 491 4.80 22.15 -7.88
N LEU A 492 5.37 21.65 -6.77
CA LEU A 492 5.16 20.26 -6.32
C LEU A 492 3.73 20.05 -5.81
N MET A 493 3.17 21.01 -5.07
CA MET A 493 1.79 20.96 -4.60
C MET A 493 0.81 20.96 -5.77
N ARG A 494 1.02 21.82 -6.77
CA ARG A 494 0.19 21.82 -7.99
C ARG A 494 0.29 20.51 -8.77
N TYR A 495 1.47 19.87 -8.73
CA TYR A 495 1.70 18.56 -9.34
C TYR A 495 1.02 17.41 -8.55
N LEU A 496 1.04 17.46 -7.22
CA LEU A 496 0.39 16.47 -6.34
C LEU A 496 -1.14 16.62 -6.33
N GLU A 497 -1.66 17.85 -6.32
CA GLU A 497 -3.10 18.16 -6.39
C GLU A 497 -3.72 17.76 -7.74
N ALA A 498 -2.91 17.67 -8.80
CA ALA A 498 -3.33 17.19 -10.12
C ALA A 498 -3.50 15.66 -10.21
N GLY A 499 -3.23 14.89 -9.14
CA GLY A 499 -3.51 13.46 -9.09
C GLY A 499 -2.61 12.56 -9.94
N SER A 500 -1.44 13.03 -10.38
CA SER A 500 -0.50 12.25 -11.18
C SER A 500 0.07 11.05 -10.39
N PRO A 501 -0.09 9.80 -10.87
CA PRO A 501 0.47 8.63 -10.21
C PRO A 501 1.93 8.46 -10.64
N GLY A 502 2.88 8.80 -9.77
CA GLY A 502 4.27 8.44 -10.03
C GLY A 502 5.30 9.07 -9.10
N ARG A 503 5.97 8.24 -8.29
CA ARG A 503 7.32 8.55 -7.82
C ARG A 503 8.23 8.67 -9.05
N GLY A 504 8.70 9.87 -9.39
CA GLY A 504 9.86 10.07 -10.28
C GLY A 504 9.70 10.94 -11.53
N THR A 505 8.55 11.55 -11.81
CA THR A 505 8.42 12.58 -12.87
C THR A 505 8.36 13.97 -12.25
N LEU A 506 9.27 14.85 -12.66
CA LEU A 506 9.34 16.22 -12.18
C LEU A 506 8.43 17.16 -12.98
N PRO A 507 7.84 18.18 -12.34
CA PRO A 507 7.19 19.27 -13.08
C PRO A 507 8.19 19.95 -14.01
N LEU A 508 7.79 20.23 -15.26
CA LEU A 508 8.64 20.83 -16.30
C LEU A 508 9.33 22.13 -15.82
N GLY A 509 8.60 22.98 -15.08
CA GLY A 509 9.17 24.22 -14.53
C GLY A 509 10.28 24.00 -13.50
N VAL A 510 10.21 22.93 -12.70
CA VAL A 510 11.29 22.53 -11.78
C VAL A 510 12.47 21.98 -12.58
N ARG A 511 12.20 21.12 -13.56
CA ARG A 511 13.22 20.51 -14.43
C ARG A 511 14.02 21.56 -15.19
N ASP A 512 13.38 22.55 -15.80
CA ASP A 512 14.06 23.58 -16.60
C ASP A 512 14.94 24.50 -15.73
N VAL A 513 14.49 24.84 -14.53
CA VAL A 513 15.30 25.64 -13.58
C VAL A 513 16.52 24.86 -13.12
N VAL A 514 16.36 23.57 -12.81
CA VAL A 514 17.49 22.70 -12.40
C VAL A 514 18.46 22.49 -13.55
N LEU A 515 17.98 22.10 -14.74
CA LEU A 515 18.83 21.87 -15.92
C LEU A 515 19.51 23.15 -16.39
N GLY A 516 18.86 24.31 -16.27
CA GLY A 516 19.46 25.61 -16.54
C GLY A 516 20.64 25.94 -15.61
N ARG A 517 20.62 25.48 -14.35
CA ARG A 517 21.76 25.61 -13.43
C ARG A 517 22.88 24.65 -13.81
N VAL A 518 22.55 23.39 -14.13
CA VAL A 518 23.53 22.37 -14.52
C VAL A 518 24.23 22.74 -15.83
N ASN A 519 23.51 23.29 -16.82
CA ASN A 519 24.07 23.70 -18.11
C ASN A 519 25.09 24.86 -18.04
N ARG A 520 25.20 25.53 -16.89
CA ARG A 520 26.21 26.58 -16.65
C ARG A 520 27.49 26.04 -16.02
N LEU A 521 27.49 24.77 -15.60
CA LEU A 521 28.70 24.11 -15.09
C LEU A 521 29.62 23.69 -16.24
N PRO A 522 30.93 23.52 -15.97
CA PRO A 522 31.82 22.81 -16.87
C PRO A 522 31.27 21.42 -17.21
N GLU A 523 31.39 21.01 -18.48
CA GLU A 523 30.88 19.72 -18.96
C GLU A 523 31.35 18.51 -18.11
N PRO A 524 32.63 18.40 -17.69
CA PRO A 524 33.09 17.30 -16.84
C PRO A 524 32.39 17.23 -15.47
N SER A 525 31.99 18.38 -14.91
CA SER A 525 31.23 18.46 -13.66
C SER A 525 29.80 18.01 -13.85
N ALA A 526 29.16 18.43 -14.95
CA ALA A 526 27.80 18.02 -15.28
C ALA A 526 27.71 16.51 -15.56
N GLU A 527 28.71 15.91 -16.21
CA GLU A 527 28.77 14.46 -16.42
C GLU A 527 28.89 13.68 -15.10
N LEU A 528 29.78 14.12 -14.19
CA LEU A 528 29.94 13.46 -12.90
C LEU A 528 28.67 13.56 -12.05
N LEU A 529 27.97 14.69 -12.09
CA LEU A 529 26.68 14.86 -11.41
C LEU A 529 25.60 13.91 -11.94
N ARG A 530 25.60 13.55 -13.22
CA ARG A 530 24.67 12.53 -13.76
C ARG A 530 24.99 11.14 -13.22
N VAL A 531 26.26 10.78 -13.05
CA VAL A 531 26.67 9.52 -12.41
C VAL A 531 26.25 9.51 -10.93
N ALA A 532 26.51 10.60 -10.22
CA ALA A 532 26.09 10.78 -8.82
C ALA A 532 24.57 10.70 -8.67
N ALA A 533 23.82 11.30 -9.60
CA ALA A 533 22.36 11.24 -9.58
C ALA A 533 21.82 9.82 -9.73
N VAL A 534 22.45 8.99 -10.57
CA VAL A 534 22.14 7.56 -10.70
C VAL A 534 22.52 6.77 -9.44
N ALA A 535 23.61 7.15 -8.75
CA ALA A 535 24.03 6.50 -7.51
C ALA A 535 23.08 6.75 -6.34
N GLY A 536 22.42 7.92 -6.31
CA GLY A 536 21.37 8.22 -5.34
C GLY A 536 21.44 9.67 -4.83
N ARG A 537 20.46 10.04 -3.99
CA ARG A 537 20.37 11.38 -3.39
C ARG A 537 21.54 11.69 -2.46
N GLU A 538 21.95 10.68 -1.69
CA GLU A 538 23.20 10.68 -0.95
C GLU A 538 24.13 9.66 -1.59
N PHE A 539 25.37 10.04 -1.84
CA PHE A 539 26.32 9.20 -2.55
C PHE A 539 27.70 9.25 -1.91
N ASP A 540 28.41 8.12 -2.01
CA ASP A 540 29.82 8.03 -1.67
C ASP A 540 30.64 8.46 -2.88
N VAL A 541 31.50 9.46 -2.72
CA VAL A 541 32.32 9.95 -3.84
C VAL A 541 33.22 8.86 -4.40
N THR A 542 33.64 7.90 -3.57
CA THR A 542 34.48 6.78 -4.04
C THR A 542 33.71 5.86 -4.98
N ILE A 543 32.42 5.59 -4.70
CA ILE A 543 31.52 4.80 -5.57
C ILE A 543 31.29 5.52 -6.89
N VAL A 544 31.01 6.82 -6.83
CA VAL A 544 30.78 7.64 -8.02
C VAL A 544 32.04 7.76 -8.88
N ALA A 545 33.22 7.95 -8.27
CA ALA A 545 34.50 8.01 -8.98
C ALA A 545 34.79 6.70 -9.74
N GLU A 546 34.64 5.56 -9.07
CA GLU A 546 34.84 4.25 -9.69
C GLU A 546 33.83 3.97 -10.81
N ALA A 547 32.55 4.29 -10.59
CA ALA A 547 31.52 4.14 -11.61
C ALA A 547 31.73 5.07 -12.83
N ALA A 548 32.37 6.23 -12.62
CA ALA A 548 32.76 7.16 -13.68
C ALA A 548 34.12 6.83 -14.33
N GLY A 549 34.88 5.87 -13.79
CA GLY A 549 36.22 5.53 -14.26
C GLY A 549 37.28 6.61 -13.94
N LEU A 550 37.12 7.32 -12.83
CA LEU A 550 38.00 8.39 -12.37
C LEU A 550 38.74 7.98 -11.09
N ASP A 551 39.91 8.59 -10.86
CA ASP A 551 40.49 8.62 -9.53
C ASP A 551 39.72 9.58 -8.60
N LEU A 552 39.97 9.46 -7.29
CA LEU A 552 39.22 10.21 -6.27
C LEU A 552 39.46 11.72 -6.37
N ASP A 553 40.70 12.15 -6.62
CA ASP A 553 41.06 13.56 -6.67
C ASP A 553 40.39 14.24 -7.88
N ALA A 554 40.43 13.59 -9.05
CA ALA A 554 39.74 14.08 -10.25
C ALA A 554 38.22 14.13 -10.09
N ALA A 555 37.62 13.25 -9.27
CA ALA A 555 36.20 13.31 -8.96
C ALA A 555 35.87 14.50 -8.03
N LEU A 556 36.71 14.77 -7.02
CA LEU A 556 36.57 15.92 -6.13
C LEU A 556 36.70 17.25 -6.91
N ASP A 557 37.72 17.39 -7.76
CA ASP A 557 37.92 18.56 -8.63
C ASP A 557 36.68 18.86 -9.50
N ARG A 558 36.03 17.80 -10.00
CA ARG A 558 34.82 17.92 -10.83
C ARG A 558 33.56 18.25 -10.01
N LEU A 559 33.54 17.96 -8.70
CA LEU A 559 32.42 18.33 -7.82
C LEU A 559 32.52 19.78 -7.33
N GLU A 560 33.71 20.39 -7.29
CA GLU A 560 33.90 21.77 -6.80
C GLU A 560 32.97 22.80 -7.49
N PRO A 561 32.83 22.84 -8.83
CA PRO A 561 31.92 23.78 -9.50
C PRO A 561 30.45 23.55 -9.12
N ALA A 562 30.07 22.30 -8.86
CA ALA A 562 28.70 21.95 -8.45
C ALA A 562 28.41 22.33 -6.99
N MET A 563 29.42 22.24 -6.11
CA MET A 563 29.36 22.76 -4.75
C MET A 563 29.27 24.29 -4.75
N ALA A 564 30.07 24.97 -5.57
CA ALA A 564 30.02 26.42 -5.75
C ALA A 564 28.66 26.90 -6.30
N ALA A 565 28.00 26.08 -7.12
CA ALA A 565 26.64 26.33 -7.61
C ALA A 565 25.52 25.89 -6.65
N ALA A 566 25.88 25.43 -5.44
CA ALA A 566 24.95 24.92 -4.42
C ALA A 566 24.00 23.80 -4.91
N LEU A 567 24.47 22.95 -5.84
CA LEU A 567 23.72 21.80 -6.32
C LEU A 567 23.96 20.56 -5.45
N VAL A 568 25.17 20.44 -4.90
CA VAL A 568 25.60 19.39 -3.99
C VAL A 568 26.31 19.99 -2.79
N THR A 569 26.25 19.31 -1.65
CA THR A 569 26.92 19.70 -0.42
C THR A 569 27.54 18.48 0.25
N GLU A 570 28.67 18.67 0.92
CA GLU A 570 29.33 17.62 1.69
C GLU A 570 28.68 17.54 3.07
N GLY A 571 28.16 16.36 3.42
CA GLY A 571 27.52 16.13 4.73
C GLY A 571 28.51 15.56 5.75
N ARG A 572 29.22 14.50 5.37
CA ARG A 572 30.31 13.87 6.13
C ARG A 572 31.50 13.71 5.19
N PRO A 573 32.74 13.59 5.70
CA PRO A 573 33.91 13.39 4.85
C PRO A 573 33.70 12.27 3.82
N GLY A 574 33.75 12.61 2.53
CA GLY A 574 33.55 11.67 1.41
C GLY A 574 32.10 11.28 1.08
N ARG A 575 31.12 11.79 1.83
CA ARG A 575 29.67 11.59 1.58
C ARG A 575 29.02 12.91 1.20
N PHE A 576 28.53 12.94 -0.04
CA PHE A 576 27.89 14.10 -0.63
C PHE A 576 26.40 13.85 -0.76
N ARG A 577 25.63 14.93 -0.77
CA ARG A 577 24.19 14.89 -1.03
C ARG A 577 23.78 16.03 -1.94
N PHE A 578 22.75 15.81 -2.73
CA PHE A 578 22.11 16.90 -3.46
C PHE A 578 21.40 17.84 -2.48
N VAL A 579 21.54 19.15 -2.69
CA VAL A 579 20.92 20.16 -1.82
C VAL A 579 19.39 20.08 -1.88
N HIS A 580 18.85 19.71 -3.05
CA HIS A 580 17.44 19.40 -3.26
C HIS A 580 17.30 18.04 -3.95
N ALA A 581 16.33 17.21 -3.50
CA ALA A 581 16.04 15.93 -4.15
C ALA A 581 15.66 16.09 -5.64
N LEU A 582 14.99 17.20 -5.96
CA LEU A 582 14.60 17.56 -7.34
C LEU A 582 15.81 17.71 -8.28
N VAL A 583 17.01 18.04 -7.76
CA VAL A 583 18.22 18.11 -8.57
C VAL A 583 18.65 16.71 -9.04
N GLN A 584 18.62 15.73 -8.13
CA GLN A 584 18.94 14.34 -8.44
C GLN A 584 17.92 13.73 -9.40
N GLU A 585 16.63 13.96 -9.15
CA GLU A 585 15.53 13.48 -10.01
C GLU A 585 15.70 14.00 -11.45
N ALA A 586 15.96 15.31 -11.62
CA ALA A 586 16.09 15.93 -12.94
C ALA A 586 17.31 15.42 -13.71
N LEU A 587 18.43 15.24 -13.00
CA LEU A 587 19.67 14.73 -13.57
C LEU A 587 19.55 13.26 -13.99
N THR A 588 18.75 12.47 -13.26
CA THR A 588 18.51 11.05 -13.59
C THR A 588 17.58 10.90 -14.79
N GLU A 589 16.57 11.77 -14.89
CA GLU A 589 15.55 11.75 -15.94
C GLU A 589 16.14 12.06 -17.33
N VAL A 590 17.08 13.01 -17.42
CA VAL A 590 17.71 13.39 -18.71
C VAL A 590 18.69 12.36 -19.26
N VAL A 591 19.10 11.36 -18.47
CA VAL A 591 19.98 10.30 -18.95
C VAL A 591 19.17 9.29 -19.77
N PRO A 592 19.53 9.03 -21.05
CA PRO A 592 18.84 8.04 -21.87
C PRO A 592 18.81 6.66 -21.21
N VAL A 593 17.71 5.92 -21.37
CA VAL A 593 17.43 4.65 -20.66
C VAL A 593 18.61 3.68 -20.70
N LEU A 594 19.18 3.40 -21.88
CA LEU A 594 20.31 2.48 -22.01
C LEU A 594 21.59 3.00 -21.33
N ARG A 595 21.85 4.31 -21.39
CA ARG A 595 23.00 4.93 -20.71
C ARG A 595 22.81 4.87 -19.20
N ARG A 596 21.59 5.13 -18.71
CA ARG A 596 21.22 5.03 -17.30
C ARG A 596 21.40 3.60 -16.79
N ALA A 597 20.91 2.60 -17.53
CA ALA A 597 21.09 1.18 -17.19
C ALA A 597 22.58 0.78 -17.07
N ARG A 598 23.45 1.26 -17.98
CA ARG A 598 24.91 1.04 -17.89
C ARG A 598 25.54 1.74 -16.68
N LEU A 599 25.07 2.94 -16.33
CA LEU A 599 25.53 3.63 -15.11
C LEU A 599 25.09 2.89 -13.85
N HIS A 600 23.87 2.37 -13.79
CA HIS A 600 23.43 1.51 -12.69
C HIS A 600 24.30 0.25 -12.58
N ALA A 601 24.66 -0.39 -13.70
CA ALA A 601 25.59 -1.53 -13.69
C ALA A 601 26.97 -1.17 -13.12
N ALA A 602 27.51 0.00 -13.49
CA ALA A 602 28.80 0.48 -12.99
C ALA A 602 28.74 0.81 -11.49
N VAL A 603 27.67 1.47 -11.03
CA VAL A 603 27.44 1.75 -9.61
C VAL A 603 27.29 0.45 -8.81
N ALA A 604 26.51 -0.51 -9.31
CA ALA A 604 26.33 -1.80 -8.65
C ALA A 604 27.66 -2.54 -8.47
N ALA A 605 28.49 -2.59 -9.53
CA ALA A 605 29.82 -3.20 -9.47
C ALA A 605 30.75 -2.49 -8.48
N ALA A 606 30.71 -1.16 -8.41
CA ALA A 606 31.50 -0.35 -7.48
C ALA A 606 31.04 -0.49 -6.01
N ILE A 607 29.77 -0.82 -5.78
CA ILE A 607 29.26 -1.17 -4.45
C ILE A 607 29.78 -2.55 -4.03
N GLU A 608 29.73 -3.53 -4.93
CA GLU A 608 30.16 -4.91 -4.67
C GLU A 608 31.68 -5.03 -4.45
N SER A 609 32.49 -4.25 -5.16
CA SER A 609 33.96 -4.26 -5.06
C SER A 609 34.49 -3.81 -3.70
N ARG A 610 33.70 -3.04 -2.94
CA ARG A 610 34.09 -2.43 -1.66
C ARG A 610 33.61 -3.20 -0.42
N THR A 611 33.53 -4.52 -0.49
CA THR A 611 33.02 -5.37 0.59
C THR A 611 33.95 -5.43 1.82
N GLY A 612 33.88 -4.37 2.63
CA GLY A 612 34.44 -4.24 3.98
C GLY A 612 33.61 -3.26 4.82
N GLY A 613 32.76 -3.78 5.71
CA GLY A 613 31.90 -3.04 6.67
C GLY A 613 30.39 -3.06 6.35
N SER A 614 29.53 -3.16 7.38
CA SER A 614 28.04 -3.30 7.35
C SER A 614 27.45 -3.75 6.01
N ALA A 615 27.36 -5.08 5.82
CA ALA A 615 27.02 -5.71 4.55
C ALA A 615 25.56 -5.49 4.09
N SER A 616 24.64 -5.17 5.01
CA SER A 616 23.20 -5.26 4.73
C SER A 616 22.65 -4.19 3.77
N ASP A 617 22.79 -2.91 4.10
CA ASP A 617 22.25 -1.83 3.26
C ASP A 617 22.87 -1.81 1.85
N ARG A 618 24.13 -2.24 1.74
CA ARG A 618 24.86 -2.27 0.47
C ARG A 618 24.37 -3.37 -0.47
N LEU A 619 23.98 -4.54 0.05
CA LEU A 619 23.47 -5.64 -0.78
C LEU A 619 22.12 -5.29 -1.38
N ALA A 620 21.20 -4.72 -0.59
CA ALA A 620 19.91 -4.25 -1.08
C ALA A 620 20.07 -3.12 -2.12
N THR A 621 20.97 -2.17 -1.85
CA THR A 621 21.30 -1.09 -2.79
C THR A 621 21.90 -1.63 -4.09
N ALA A 622 22.85 -2.57 -4.02
CA ALA A 622 23.43 -3.21 -5.20
C ALA A 622 22.38 -3.98 -6.01
N ALA A 623 21.50 -4.74 -5.35
CA ALA A 623 20.39 -5.44 -6.02
C ALA A 623 19.47 -4.45 -6.74
N HIS A 624 19.13 -3.32 -6.11
CA HIS A 624 18.36 -2.25 -6.76
C HIS A 624 19.03 -1.75 -8.04
N HIS A 625 20.32 -1.41 -8.00
CA HIS A 625 21.03 -0.95 -9.20
C HIS A 625 21.14 -2.05 -10.25
N TRP A 626 21.37 -3.31 -9.88
CA TRP A 626 21.36 -4.40 -10.87
C TRP A 626 19.99 -4.59 -11.53
N PHE A 627 18.87 -4.41 -10.82
CA PHE A 627 17.54 -4.41 -11.44
C PHE A 627 17.38 -3.28 -12.47
N GLN A 628 17.87 -2.07 -12.17
CA GLN A 628 17.83 -0.95 -13.11
C GLN A 628 18.78 -1.15 -14.31
N ALA A 629 19.73 -2.09 -14.21
CA ALA A 629 20.67 -2.45 -15.26
C ALA A 629 20.16 -3.54 -16.22
N ILE A 630 18.97 -4.12 -16.01
CA ILE A 630 18.37 -5.14 -16.88
C ILE A 630 18.32 -4.70 -18.36
N PRO A 631 17.91 -3.46 -18.72
CA PRO A 631 17.91 -3.01 -20.12
C PRO A 631 19.29 -3.01 -20.79
N ALA A 632 20.38 -3.09 -20.02
CA ALA A 632 21.74 -3.23 -20.52
C ALA A 632 22.23 -4.69 -20.61
N GLY A 633 21.35 -5.68 -20.42
CA GLY A 633 21.66 -7.11 -20.56
C GLY A 633 22.20 -7.77 -19.29
N HIS A 634 21.97 -7.19 -18.11
CA HIS A 634 22.49 -7.69 -16.83
C HIS A 634 21.48 -8.52 -16.00
N THR A 635 20.53 -9.20 -16.65
CA THR A 635 19.50 -10.03 -15.99
C THR A 635 20.11 -11.05 -15.02
N ALA A 636 21.14 -11.78 -15.47
CA ALA A 636 21.83 -12.79 -14.67
C ALA A 636 22.47 -12.25 -13.38
N ARG A 637 22.96 -11.01 -13.41
CA ARG A 637 23.53 -10.35 -12.21
C ARG A 637 22.43 -9.80 -11.31
N ALA A 638 21.33 -9.33 -11.88
CA ALA A 638 20.21 -8.79 -11.13
C ALA A 638 19.56 -9.82 -10.22
N TRP A 639 19.18 -10.99 -10.74
CA TRP A 639 18.53 -12.01 -9.93
C TRP A 639 19.49 -12.62 -8.88
N ARG A 640 20.78 -12.82 -9.20
CA ARG A 640 21.79 -13.28 -8.23
C ARG A 640 22.11 -12.25 -7.14
N ALA A 641 22.07 -10.96 -7.46
CA ALA A 641 22.21 -9.89 -6.47
C ALA A 641 20.97 -9.81 -5.57
N ALA A 642 19.78 -9.94 -6.15
CA ALA A 642 18.53 -10.01 -5.42
C ALA A 642 18.49 -11.18 -4.44
N TRP A 643 18.93 -12.37 -4.88
CA TRP A 643 19.05 -13.54 -4.00
C TRP A 643 20.00 -13.24 -2.82
N ARG A 644 21.21 -12.72 -3.06
CA ARG A 644 22.14 -12.35 -1.97
C ARG A 644 21.55 -11.32 -1.01
N ALA A 645 20.83 -10.32 -1.52
CA ALA A 645 20.14 -9.33 -0.69
C ALA A 645 19.00 -9.97 0.13
N ALA A 646 18.28 -10.93 -0.45
CA ALA A 646 17.23 -11.67 0.25
C ALA A 646 17.79 -12.58 1.35
N GLU A 647 18.93 -13.23 1.14
CA GLU A 647 19.60 -14.01 2.19
C GLU A 647 19.96 -13.13 3.40
N GLU A 648 20.43 -11.91 3.15
CA GLU A 648 20.72 -10.96 4.22
C GLU A 648 19.43 -10.43 4.89
N ALA A 649 18.37 -10.18 4.11
CA ALA A 649 17.05 -9.83 4.64
C ALA A 649 16.51 -10.94 5.57
N LYS A 650 16.66 -12.22 5.19
CA LYS A 650 16.35 -13.38 6.05
C LYS A 650 17.19 -13.42 7.33
N ARG A 651 18.50 -13.09 7.25
CA ARG A 651 19.37 -12.98 8.44
C ARG A 651 18.89 -11.88 9.40
N LEU A 652 18.42 -10.77 8.86
CA LEU A 652 17.81 -9.66 9.61
C LEU A 652 16.34 -9.87 9.98
N ARG A 653 15.75 -11.03 9.63
CA ARG A 653 14.34 -11.37 9.90
C ARG A 653 13.31 -10.51 9.16
N ALA A 654 13.70 -9.86 8.06
CA ALA A 654 12.80 -9.13 7.16
C ALA A 654 12.28 -10.06 6.05
N TYR A 655 11.43 -11.02 6.42
CA TYR A 655 10.98 -12.08 5.51
C TYR A 655 10.11 -11.58 4.36
N ASP A 656 9.25 -10.57 4.57
CA ASP A 656 8.43 -9.99 3.49
C ASP A 656 9.32 -9.40 2.37
N VAL A 657 10.36 -8.66 2.77
CA VAL A 657 11.35 -8.10 1.83
C VAL A 657 12.13 -9.22 1.12
N ALA A 658 12.46 -10.30 1.83
CA ALA A 658 13.11 -11.45 1.22
C ALA A 658 12.21 -12.13 0.18
N VAL A 659 10.92 -12.30 0.45
CA VAL A 659 9.92 -12.84 -0.50
C VAL A 659 9.86 -11.95 -1.74
N GLU A 660 9.70 -10.63 -1.60
CA GLU A 660 9.64 -9.70 -2.74
C GLU A 660 10.89 -9.78 -3.63
N LEU A 661 12.07 -9.84 -3.01
CA LEU A 661 13.35 -9.94 -3.73
C LEU A 661 13.49 -11.30 -4.44
N LEU A 662 13.12 -12.40 -3.80
CA LEU A 662 13.23 -13.75 -4.35
C LEU A 662 12.18 -14.04 -5.43
N GLU A 663 10.96 -13.54 -5.30
CA GLU A 663 9.96 -13.63 -6.36
C GLU A 663 10.38 -12.86 -7.61
N ARG A 664 10.98 -11.67 -7.41
CA ARG A 664 11.54 -10.91 -8.52
C ARG A 664 12.76 -11.62 -9.12
N ALA A 665 13.55 -12.31 -8.30
CA ALA A 665 14.66 -13.12 -8.77
C ALA A 665 14.16 -14.33 -9.60
N ASP A 666 13.17 -15.10 -9.12
CA ASP A 666 12.60 -16.26 -9.83
C ASP A 666 12.08 -15.86 -11.22
N ARG A 667 11.27 -14.79 -11.30
CA ARG A 667 10.74 -14.28 -12.57
C ARG A 667 11.84 -13.92 -13.57
N LEU A 668 12.94 -13.31 -13.10
CA LEU A 668 14.05 -12.92 -13.98
C LEU A 668 14.95 -14.11 -14.34
N ALA A 669 15.03 -15.11 -13.47
CA ALA A 669 15.84 -16.29 -13.67
C ALA A 669 15.22 -17.22 -14.73
N GLU A 670 13.89 -17.20 -14.93
CA GLU A 670 13.21 -18.00 -15.97
C GLU A 670 13.71 -17.70 -17.40
N ASP A 671 14.12 -16.46 -17.66
CA ASP A 671 14.63 -16.01 -18.96
C ASP A 671 16.17 -16.16 -19.11
N ASP A 672 16.87 -16.67 -18.08
CA ASP A 672 18.33 -16.82 -18.10
C ASP A 672 18.73 -18.19 -18.67
N PRO A 673 19.32 -18.26 -19.89
CA PRO A 673 19.71 -19.52 -20.51
C PRO A 673 20.89 -20.21 -19.79
N GLU A 674 21.62 -19.50 -18.93
CA GLU A 674 22.71 -20.07 -18.14
C GLU A 674 22.25 -20.71 -16.82
N LEU A 675 20.99 -20.53 -16.43
CA LEU A 675 20.45 -21.09 -15.19
C LEU A 675 20.25 -22.60 -15.31
N GLY A 676 21.05 -23.37 -14.56
CA GLY A 676 20.89 -24.81 -14.45
C GLY A 676 19.66 -25.21 -13.61
N PRO A 677 19.06 -26.39 -13.85
CA PRO A 677 17.90 -26.87 -13.05
C PRO A 677 18.17 -26.94 -11.54
N ALA A 678 19.41 -27.26 -11.14
CA ALA A 678 19.81 -27.28 -9.73
C ALA A 678 19.82 -25.89 -9.09
N GLU A 679 20.35 -24.87 -9.78
CA GLU A 679 20.41 -23.49 -9.29
C GLU A 679 18.99 -22.89 -9.20
N ARG A 680 18.11 -23.25 -10.15
CA ARG A 680 16.69 -22.91 -10.09
C ARG A 680 16.00 -23.51 -8.86
N MET A 681 16.21 -24.81 -8.60
CA MET A 681 15.62 -25.43 -7.41
C MET A 681 16.14 -24.82 -6.10
N ASP A 682 17.41 -24.43 -6.03
CA ASP A 682 17.98 -23.76 -4.85
C ASP A 682 17.37 -22.37 -4.63
N LEU A 683 17.11 -21.61 -5.70
CA LEU A 683 16.38 -20.33 -5.63
C LEU A 683 14.95 -20.53 -5.12
N LEU A 684 14.23 -21.54 -5.63
CA LEU A 684 12.87 -21.88 -5.18
C LEU A 684 12.87 -22.33 -3.71
N PHE A 685 13.89 -23.06 -3.27
CA PHE A 685 14.04 -23.40 -1.85
C PHE A 685 14.24 -22.17 -0.97
N ALA A 686 15.07 -21.21 -1.42
CA ALA A 686 15.25 -19.95 -0.71
C ALA A 686 13.93 -19.15 -0.61
N LEU A 687 13.11 -19.15 -1.67
CA LEU A 687 11.78 -18.54 -1.68
C LEU A 687 10.81 -19.26 -0.74
N ALA A 688 10.79 -20.59 -0.75
CA ALA A 688 9.98 -21.40 0.16
C ALA A 688 10.33 -21.13 1.63
N GLU A 689 11.61 -20.96 1.96
CA GLU A 689 12.06 -20.57 3.30
C GLU A 689 11.60 -19.16 3.67
N ALA A 690 11.71 -18.20 2.75
CA ALA A 690 11.28 -16.83 2.98
C ALA A 690 9.76 -16.74 3.24
N ARG A 691 8.96 -17.44 2.43
CA ARG A 691 7.50 -17.53 2.59
C ARG A 691 7.10 -18.14 3.92
N PHE A 692 7.78 -19.19 4.37
CA PHE A 692 7.56 -19.75 5.70
C PHE A 692 7.79 -18.74 6.82
N GLY A 693 8.90 -18.00 6.74
CA GLY A 693 9.22 -16.95 7.72
C GLY A 693 8.23 -15.78 7.70
N ALA A 694 7.62 -15.48 6.55
CA ALA A 694 6.56 -14.49 6.39
C ALA A 694 5.16 -15.01 6.81
N GLY A 695 5.03 -16.28 7.19
CA GLY A 695 3.74 -16.88 7.53
C GLY A 695 2.89 -17.26 6.31
N ASP A 696 3.47 -17.31 5.11
CA ASP A 696 2.81 -17.76 3.88
C ASP A 696 3.01 -19.27 3.64
N SER A 697 2.25 -20.10 4.36
CA SER A 697 2.25 -21.56 4.20
C SER A 697 1.72 -22.05 2.84
N VAL A 698 0.70 -21.40 2.26
CA VAL A 698 0.14 -21.80 0.96
C VAL A 698 1.16 -21.56 -0.16
N GLY A 699 1.76 -20.37 -0.20
CA GLY A 699 2.80 -20.07 -1.17
C GLY A 699 4.04 -20.92 -0.96
N GLN A 700 4.41 -21.28 0.28
CA GLN A 700 5.49 -22.24 0.54
C GLN A 700 5.19 -23.62 -0.07
N GLU A 701 3.98 -24.15 0.14
CA GLU A 701 3.58 -25.47 -0.38
C GLU A 701 3.60 -25.50 -1.92
N ALA A 702 3.20 -24.40 -2.56
CA ALA A 702 3.29 -24.24 -4.01
C ALA A 702 4.75 -24.34 -4.51
N GLU A 703 5.69 -23.66 -3.84
CA GLU A 703 7.11 -23.73 -4.23
C GLU A 703 7.71 -25.12 -4.00
N LEU A 704 7.43 -25.76 -2.86
CA LEU A 704 7.87 -27.14 -2.60
C LEU A 704 7.32 -28.11 -3.66
N THR A 705 6.08 -27.92 -4.10
CA THR A 705 5.47 -28.71 -5.18
C THR A 705 6.18 -28.51 -6.51
N ARG A 706 6.54 -27.26 -6.88
CA ARG A 706 7.35 -26.96 -8.07
C ARG A 706 8.70 -27.68 -8.00
N ILE A 707 9.37 -27.63 -6.84
CA ILE A 707 10.67 -28.30 -6.64
C ILE A 707 10.54 -29.82 -6.74
N ARG A 708 9.53 -30.45 -6.13
CA ARG A 708 9.32 -31.91 -6.25
C ARG A 708 9.19 -32.34 -7.70
N ARG A 709 8.40 -31.61 -8.51
CA ARG A 709 8.23 -31.90 -9.94
C ARG A 709 9.55 -31.76 -10.71
N LEU A 710 10.28 -30.67 -10.51
CA LEU A 710 11.57 -30.43 -11.17
C LEU A 710 12.61 -31.48 -10.77
N ALA A 711 12.73 -31.78 -9.47
CA ALA A 711 13.68 -32.77 -8.97
C ALA A 711 13.41 -34.17 -9.53
N LYS A 712 12.15 -34.56 -9.68
CA LYS A 712 11.76 -35.82 -10.34
C LYS A 712 12.13 -35.85 -11.82
N GLN A 713 11.86 -34.76 -12.55
CA GLN A 713 12.19 -34.64 -13.98
C GLN A 713 13.70 -34.75 -14.23
N GLU A 714 14.50 -34.13 -13.37
CA GLU A 714 15.96 -34.12 -13.47
C GLU A 714 16.64 -35.35 -12.83
N GLY A 715 15.88 -36.19 -12.12
CA GLY A 715 16.43 -37.31 -11.36
C GLY A 715 17.28 -36.90 -10.13
N ASP A 716 17.11 -35.67 -9.63
CA ASP A 716 17.80 -35.17 -8.43
C ASP A 716 17.13 -35.71 -7.15
N ARG A 717 17.53 -36.93 -6.77
CA ARG A 717 17.00 -37.63 -5.59
C ARG A 717 17.15 -36.82 -4.30
N ARG A 718 18.24 -36.06 -4.13
CA ARG A 718 18.50 -35.30 -2.90
C ARG A 718 17.46 -34.18 -2.74
N ARG A 719 17.26 -33.36 -3.77
CA ARG A 719 16.29 -32.25 -3.73
C ARG A 719 14.86 -32.74 -3.71
N TRP A 720 14.56 -33.90 -4.29
CA TRP A 720 13.25 -34.52 -4.16
C TRP A 720 12.91 -34.87 -2.70
N ILE A 721 13.84 -35.49 -1.97
CA ILE A 721 13.67 -35.80 -0.53
C ILE A 721 13.53 -34.51 0.29
N GLU A 722 14.39 -33.51 0.04
CA GLU A 722 14.33 -32.22 0.74
C GLU A 722 12.97 -31.52 0.49
N ALA A 723 12.46 -31.51 -0.75
CA ALA A 723 11.17 -30.90 -1.04
C ALA A 723 9.97 -31.70 -0.50
N ALA A 724 10.07 -33.03 -0.42
CA ALA A 724 9.02 -33.89 0.16
C ALA A 724 8.99 -33.89 1.68
N THR A 725 10.12 -33.65 2.34
CA THR A 725 10.22 -33.66 3.83
C THR A 725 10.22 -32.26 4.45
N GLY A 726 10.19 -31.22 3.62
CA GLY A 726 10.30 -29.82 4.02
C GLY A 726 11.75 -29.30 3.98
N TYR A 727 11.90 -27.98 3.90
CA TYR A 727 13.21 -27.36 3.68
C TYR A 727 14.09 -27.32 4.93
N GLY A 728 15.42 -27.41 4.75
CA GLY A 728 16.41 -27.31 5.84
C GLY A 728 16.27 -28.43 6.87
N GLY A 729 15.54 -29.49 6.54
CA GLY A 729 15.15 -30.59 7.43
C GLY A 729 13.98 -30.29 8.37
N ARG A 730 13.35 -29.10 8.31
CA ARG A 730 12.13 -28.80 9.07
C ARG A 730 10.98 -29.62 8.51
N ILE A 731 10.45 -30.54 9.32
CA ILE A 731 9.26 -31.30 8.95
C ILE A 731 8.05 -30.41 9.18
N LEU A 732 7.37 -30.05 8.09
CA LEU A 732 6.26 -29.10 8.12
C LEU A 732 4.96 -29.82 8.46
N GLN A 733 4.25 -29.32 9.47
CA GLN A 733 2.89 -29.76 9.76
C GLN A 733 1.91 -29.00 8.85
N PRO A 734 1.13 -29.71 8.02
CA PRO A 734 0.14 -29.06 7.18
C PRO A 734 -1.04 -28.64 8.07
N TRP A 735 -1.40 -27.36 8.04
CA TRP A 735 -2.65 -26.89 8.63
C TRP A 735 -3.76 -27.15 7.62
N LYS A 736 -4.35 -28.34 7.68
CA LYS A 736 -5.43 -28.73 6.77
C LYS A 736 -6.61 -29.26 7.56
N VAL A 737 -7.79 -29.21 6.96
CA VAL A 737 -8.93 -29.97 7.48
C VAL A 737 -8.55 -31.46 7.41
N TYR A 738 -8.91 -32.25 8.42
CA TYR A 738 -8.87 -33.70 8.25
C TYR A 738 -9.66 -34.09 7.00
N GLY A 739 -9.06 -34.86 6.09
CA GLY A 739 -9.66 -35.17 4.79
C GLY A 739 -9.16 -34.32 3.63
N ASP A 740 -8.58 -33.15 3.89
CA ASP A 740 -7.87 -32.34 2.90
C ASP A 740 -6.37 -32.66 2.96
N TYR A 741 -5.88 -33.45 2.00
CA TYR A 741 -4.50 -33.95 1.99
C TYR A 741 -3.90 -33.92 0.58
N ASP A 742 -2.58 -33.77 0.50
CA ASP A 742 -1.83 -33.82 -0.76
C ASP A 742 -1.55 -35.29 -1.14
N ALA A 743 -2.36 -35.82 -2.05
CA ALA A 743 -2.24 -37.19 -2.52
C ALA A 743 -0.92 -37.45 -3.28
N ASP A 744 -0.41 -36.46 -4.01
CA ASP A 744 0.84 -36.57 -4.75
C ASP A 744 2.03 -36.60 -3.78
N LEU A 745 2.05 -35.74 -2.76
CA LEU A 745 3.06 -35.78 -1.71
C LEU A 745 3.06 -37.12 -0.95
N LEU A 746 1.89 -37.66 -0.64
CA LEU A 746 1.80 -38.97 0.01
C LEU A 746 2.30 -40.10 -0.89
N ALA A 747 2.06 -40.03 -2.19
CA ALA A 747 2.62 -40.98 -3.15
C ALA A 747 4.15 -40.88 -3.17
N ASP A 748 4.69 -39.66 -3.23
CA ASP A 748 6.15 -39.40 -3.19
C ASP A 748 6.79 -39.96 -1.92
N LEU A 749 6.19 -39.69 -0.76
CA LEU A 749 6.69 -40.13 0.53
C LEU A 749 6.64 -41.65 0.69
N ARG A 750 5.61 -42.32 0.15
CA ARG A 750 5.53 -43.79 0.13
C ARG A 750 6.58 -44.40 -0.78
N GLU A 751 6.80 -43.82 -1.95
CA GLU A 751 7.82 -44.25 -2.90
C GLU A 751 9.22 -44.11 -2.28
N LEU A 752 9.53 -42.95 -1.71
CA LEU A 752 10.78 -42.71 -0.99
C LEU A 752 10.94 -43.63 0.23
N ALA A 753 9.88 -43.88 1.00
CA ALA A 753 9.94 -44.75 2.18
C ALA A 753 10.22 -46.22 1.85
N ALA A 754 9.85 -46.67 0.65
CA ALA A 754 10.10 -48.03 0.16
C ALA A 754 11.57 -48.24 -0.27
N ASP A 755 12.33 -47.17 -0.46
CA ASP A 755 13.73 -47.24 -0.87
C ASP A 755 14.64 -47.56 0.33
N GLU A 756 15.09 -48.82 0.39
CA GLU A 756 15.97 -49.31 1.45
C GLU A 756 17.40 -48.76 1.37
N GLY A 757 17.79 -48.16 0.24
CA GLY A 757 19.11 -47.57 0.02
C GLY A 757 19.23 -46.12 0.51
N LEU A 758 18.21 -45.55 1.15
CA LEU A 758 18.28 -44.25 1.79
C LEU A 758 19.20 -44.25 3.02
N GLU A 759 20.03 -43.22 3.14
CA GLU A 759 20.78 -42.95 4.35
C GLU A 759 19.86 -42.85 5.58
N PRO A 760 20.26 -43.32 6.78
CA PRO A 760 19.39 -43.40 7.94
C PRO A 760 18.70 -42.08 8.32
N SER A 761 19.41 -40.96 8.23
CA SER A 761 18.87 -39.62 8.52
C SER A 761 17.84 -39.14 7.49
N ALA A 762 18.03 -39.45 6.20
CA ALA A 762 17.06 -39.17 5.15
C ALA A 762 15.81 -40.04 5.31
N ARG A 763 16.01 -41.34 5.58
CA ARG A 763 14.92 -42.29 5.82
C ARG A 763 14.10 -41.91 7.05
N ALA A 764 14.74 -41.45 8.13
CA ALA A 764 14.05 -40.95 9.31
C ALA A 764 13.12 -39.76 8.97
N ARG A 765 13.62 -38.77 8.20
CA ARG A 765 12.81 -37.62 7.76
C ARG A 765 11.62 -38.03 6.88
N VAL A 766 11.85 -38.93 5.92
CA VAL A 766 10.79 -39.41 5.01
C VAL A 766 9.70 -40.14 5.79
N LEU A 767 10.06 -41.09 6.66
CA LEU A 767 9.10 -41.84 7.46
C LEU A 767 8.32 -40.94 8.44
N ALA A 768 9.00 -39.96 9.05
CA ALA A 768 8.37 -39.00 9.92
C ALA A 768 7.36 -38.11 9.17
N CYS A 769 7.77 -37.55 8.02
CA CYS A 769 6.87 -36.76 7.18
C CYS A 769 5.71 -37.59 6.64
N LEU A 770 5.94 -38.84 6.22
CA LEU A 770 4.89 -39.77 5.79
C LEU A 770 3.84 -39.99 6.90
N ALA A 771 4.28 -40.26 8.12
CA ALA A 771 3.38 -40.46 9.26
C ALA A 771 2.54 -39.20 9.55
N LEU A 772 3.16 -38.03 9.48
CA LEU A 772 2.51 -36.73 9.70
C LEU A 772 1.48 -36.42 8.60
N GLN A 773 1.86 -36.53 7.33
CA GLN A 773 0.98 -36.24 6.20
C GLN A 773 -0.18 -37.24 6.12
N ALA A 774 0.09 -38.52 6.44
CA ALA A 774 -0.93 -39.57 6.44
C ALA A 774 -1.98 -39.39 7.55
N TYR A 775 -1.71 -38.56 8.57
CA TYR A 775 -2.70 -38.21 9.58
C TYR A 775 -3.97 -37.61 8.96
N TYR A 776 -3.82 -36.80 7.91
CA TYR A 776 -4.95 -36.11 7.28
C TYR A 776 -5.66 -36.96 6.22
N GLN A 777 -5.11 -38.14 5.87
CA GLN A 777 -5.71 -39.05 4.91
C GLN A 777 -6.84 -39.88 5.57
N PRO A 778 -8.09 -39.81 5.06
CA PRO A 778 -9.16 -40.68 5.53
C PRO A 778 -8.82 -42.16 5.33
N GLY A 779 -9.07 -42.97 6.36
CA GLY A 779 -8.86 -44.42 6.31
C GLY A 779 -7.43 -44.90 6.57
N CYS A 780 -6.48 -44.01 6.89
CA CYS A 780 -5.16 -44.43 7.36
C CYS A 780 -5.22 -44.87 8.84
N GLU A 781 -4.80 -46.10 9.12
CA GLU A 781 -4.91 -46.68 10.46
C GLU A 781 -3.89 -46.07 11.43
N PRO A 782 -4.26 -45.76 12.70
CA PRO A 782 -3.33 -45.25 13.71
C PRO A 782 -2.07 -46.11 13.89
N ALA A 783 -2.21 -47.44 13.81
CA ALA A 783 -1.09 -48.38 13.94
C ALA A 783 -0.04 -48.24 12.82
N GLU A 784 -0.46 -47.88 11.60
CA GLU A 784 0.48 -47.67 10.49
C GLU A 784 1.30 -46.39 10.71
N ARG A 785 0.65 -45.31 11.12
CA ARG A 785 1.29 -44.03 11.44
C ARG A 785 2.25 -44.16 12.63
N ASP A 786 1.87 -44.90 13.67
CA ASP A 786 2.75 -45.19 14.79
C ASP A 786 3.97 -46.01 14.34
N ARG A 787 3.78 -47.04 13.50
CA ARG A 787 4.90 -47.83 12.97
C ARG A 787 5.92 -46.96 12.22
N TRP A 788 5.48 -46.08 11.31
CA TRP A 788 6.39 -45.21 10.56
C TRP A 788 7.09 -44.19 11.46
N SER A 789 6.34 -43.51 12.33
CA SER A 789 6.91 -42.49 13.22
C SER A 789 7.81 -43.08 14.32
N ALA A 790 7.54 -44.28 14.83
CA ALA A 790 8.36 -44.97 15.82
C ALA A 790 9.70 -45.40 15.20
N GLU A 791 9.66 -45.93 13.98
CA GLU A 791 10.86 -46.28 13.23
C GLU A 791 11.70 -45.05 12.92
N ALA A 792 11.06 -43.94 12.50
CA ALA A 792 11.75 -42.67 12.29
C ALA A 792 12.48 -42.20 13.56
N ALA A 793 11.80 -42.21 14.71
CA ALA A 793 12.40 -41.83 15.99
C ALA A 793 13.55 -42.76 16.39
N ARG A 794 13.42 -44.07 16.14
CA ARG A 794 14.48 -45.06 16.38
C ARG A 794 15.71 -44.81 15.51
N LEU A 795 15.52 -44.45 14.24
CA LEU A 795 16.62 -44.08 13.34
C LEU A 795 17.29 -42.80 13.80
N ALA A 796 16.52 -41.74 14.08
CA ALA A 796 17.06 -40.46 14.57
C ALA A 796 17.88 -40.60 15.86
N ARG A 797 17.42 -41.41 16.83
CA ARG A 797 18.18 -41.69 18.06
C ARG A 797 19.51 -42.38 17.81
N ARG A 798 19.61 -43.24 16.78
CA ARG A 798 20.87 -43.93 16.44
C ARG A 798 21.90 -43.00 15.81
N GLU A 799 21.45 -41.98 15.08
CA GLU A 799 22.32 -40.98 14.47
C GLU A 799 22.94 -40.02 15.50
N ASN A 800 22.41 -39.95 16.73
CA ASN A 800 22.82 -39.00 17.77
C ASN A 800 22.77 -37.53 17.32
N ASP A 801 21.80 -37.19 16.46
CA ASP A 801 21.52 -35.82 16.03
C ASP A 801 20.27 -35.30 16.76
N ALA A 802 20.49 -34.40 17.73
CA ALA A 802 19.42 -33.83 18.54
C ALA A 802 18.42 -33.00 17.69
N THR A 803 18.90 -32.27 16.68
CA THR A 803 18.05 -31.47 15.80
C THR A 803 17.14 -32.36 14.97
N LEU A 804 17.69 -33.43 14.37
CA LEU A 804 16.90 -34.42 13.64
C LEU A 804 15.89 -35.10 14.55
N LEU A 805 16.32 -35.53 15.75
CA LEU A 805 15.45 -36.20 16.71
C LEU A 805 14.26 -35.33 17.10
N GLY A 806 14.47 -34.07 17.48
CA GLY A 806 13.35 -33.21 17.86
C GLY A 806 12.37 -32.97 16.71
N ARG A 807 12.84 -32.81 15.47
CA ARG A 807 11.96 -32.63 14.29
C ARG A 807 11.17 -33.89 13.93
N VAL A 808 11.78 -35.06 14.09
CA VAL A 808 11.08 -36.35 13.96
C VAL A 808 10.05 -36.53 15.07
N LEU A 809 10.35 -36.12 16.31
CA LEU A 809 9.42 -36.17 17.43
C LEU A 809 8.26 -35.20 17.26
N PHE A 810 8.48 -34.03 16.65
CA PHE A 810 7.40 -33.13 16.23
C PHE A 810 6.42 -33.82 15.28
N ALA A 811 6.94 -34.44 14.22
CA ALA A 811 6.11 -35.18 13.28
C ALA A 811 5.38 -36.36 13.94
N ARG A 812 6.06 -37.10 14.83
CA ARG A 812 5.48 -38.19 15.61
C ARG A 812 4.34 -37.70 16.50
N TYR A 813 4.52 -36.58 17.20
CA TYR A 813 3.50 -36.00 18.09
C TYR A 813 2.19 -35.77 17.33
N TYR A 814 2.26 -35.12 16.16
CA TYR A 814 1.08 -34.83 15.34
C TYR A 814 0.53 -36.05 14.61
N ALA A 815 1.38 -36.97 14.15
CA ALA A 815 0.94 -38.23 13.54
C ALA A 815 0.07 -39.08 14.49
N MET A 816 0.25 -38.89 15.79
CA MET A 816 -0.49 -39.55 16.87
C MET A 816 -1.49 -38.60 17.56
N LEU A 817 -2.01 -37.56 16.93
CA LEU A 817 -2.91 -36.59 17.60
C LEU A 817 -4.34 -37.13 17.79
N ASP A 818 -4.46 -38.23 18.53
CA ASP A 818 -5.67 -38.94 18.90
C ASP A 818 -5.75 -39.11 20.44
N PRO A 819 -6.93 -39.42 21.02
CA PRO A 819 -7.09 -39.49 22.48
C PRO A 819 -6.45 -40.73 23.13
N ASP A 820 -6.18 -41.79 22.36
CA ASP A 820 -5.68 -43.06 22.88
C ASP A 820 -4.14 -43.05 23.02
N SER A 821 -3.46 -42.10 22.36
CA SER A 821 -2.00 -41.97 22.26
C SER A 821 -1.37 -40.95 23.24
N VAL A 822 -2.14 -40.41 24.17
CA VAL A 822 -1.75 -39.27 25.03
C VAL A 822 -0.42 -39.49 25.76
N ARG A 823 -0.11 -40.73 26.17
CA ARG A 823 1.15 -41.07 26.83
C ARG A 823 2.33 -40.94 25.87
N GLN A 824 2.21 -41.52 24.67
CA GLN A 824 3.24 -41.45 23.64
C GLN A 824 3.47 -40.00 23.19
N ARG A 825 2.41 -39.18 23.16
CA ARG A 825 2.50 -37.74 22.88
C ARG A 825 3.24 -36.98 23.97
N LEU A 826 2.97 -37.27 25.25
CA LEU A 826 3.68 -36.65 26.36
C LEU A 826 5.18 -36.98 26.32
N GLU A 827 5.52 -38.26 26.14
CA GLU A 827 6.91 -38.72 26.02
C GLU A 827 7.62 -38.04 24.84
N ALA A 828 6.95 -37.92 23.69
CA ALA A 828 7.49 -37.24 22.52
C ALA A 828 7.71 -35.74 22.76
N GLY A 829 6.78 -35.06 23.45
CA GLY A 829 6.90 -33.64 23.82
C GLY A 829 8.08 -33.38 24.76
N GLU A 830 8.22 -34.20 25.81
CA GLU A 830 9.33 -34.10 26.78
C GLU A 830 10.70 -34.38 26.15
N GLU A 831 10.79 -35.40 25.28
CA GLU A 831 12.04 -35.70 24.56
C GLU A 831 12.35 -34.63 23.50
N MET A 832 11.34 -34.07 22.83
CA MET A 832 11.51 -32.98 21.86
C MET A 832 12.04 -31.70 22.53
N ALA A 833 11.51 -31.34 23.70
CA ALA A 833 12.00 -30.19 24.47
C ALA A 833 13.46 -30.37 24.89
N ARG A 834 13.84 -31.59 25.32
CA ARG A 834 15.25 -31.93 25.65
C ARG A 834 16.16 -31.88 24.43
N ALA A 835 15.72 -32.44 23.30
CA ALA A 835 16.45 -32.37 22.04
C ALA A 835 16.69 -30.92 21.58
N GLY A 836 15.69 -30.04 21.69
CA GLY A 836 15.86 -28.62 21.40
C GLY A 836 16.88 -27.94 22.32
N LEU A 837 16.87 -28.26 23.61
CA LEU A 837 17.88 -27.77 24.56
C LEU A 837 19.30 -28.26 24.22
N GLU A 838 19.46 -29.55 23.91
CA GLU A 838 20.74 -30.16 23.53
C GLU A 838 21.30 -29.59 22.22
N ALA A 839 20.41 -29.30 21.26
CA ALA A 839 20.76 -28.69 19.97
C ALA A 839 21.08 -27.18 20.07
N GLY A 840 20.71 -26.52 21.17
CA GLY A 840 20.75 -25.06 21.27
C GLY A 840 19.72 -24.37 20.36
N ASP A 841 18.62 -25.05 20.06
CA ASP A 841 17.56 -24.60 19.16
C ASP A 841 16.34 -24.16 20.00
N ASP A 842 16.24 -22.86 20.25
CA ASP A 842 15.14 -22.25 21.02
C ASP A 842 13.78 -22.47 20.35
N GLU A 843 13.71 -22.55 19.02
CA GLU A 843 12.47 -22.82 18.26
C GLU A 843 11.99 -24.24 18.57
N LEU A 844 12.87 -25.23 18.39
CA LEU A 844 12.57 -26.63 18.63
C LEU A 844 12.21 -26.91 20.10
N ARG A 845 12.91 -26.25 21.03
CA ARG A 845 12.60 -26.33 22.46
C ARG A 845 11.22 -25.76 22.77
N THR A 846 10.89 -24.61 22.20
CA THR A 846 9.58 -23.95 22.41
C THR A 846 8.44 -24.82 21.87
N ILE A 847 8.63 -25.47 20.70
CA ILE A 847 7.70 -26.47 20.16
C ILE A 847 7.51 -27.62 21.15
N GLY A 848 8.61 -28.21 21.63
CA GLY A 848 8.64 -29.26 22.64
C GLY A 848 7.79 -28.93 23.87
N LEU A 849 8.07 -27.78 24.48
CA LEU A 849 7.38 -27.31 25.68
C LEU A 849 5.89 -27.03 25.43
N THR A 850 5.53 -26.47 24.27
CA THR A 850 4.13 -26.21 23.92
C THR A 850 3.35 -27.52 23.77
N CYS A 851 3.92 -28.51 23.07
CA CYS A 851 3.32 -29.84 22.92
C CYS A 851 3.20 -30.57 24.27
N GLN A 852 4.24 -30.51 25.11
CA GLN A 852 4.24 -31.09 26.44
C GLN A 852 3.16 -30.43 27.32
N GLY A 853 3.12 -29.10 27.36
CA GLY A 853 2.15 -28.33 28.14
C GLY A 853 0.71 -28.61 27.74
N GLY A 854 0.41 -28.59 26.42
CA GLY A 854 -0.92 -28.96 25.92
C GLY A 854 -1.34 -30.38 26.29
N THR A 855 -0.42 -31.35 26.22
CA THR A 855 -0.69 -32.74 26.62
C THR A 855 -0.91 -32.88 28.13
N LEU A 856 -0.17 -32.12 28.94
CA LEU A 856 -0.38 -32.08 30.39
C LEU A 856 -1.75 -31.48 30.76
N LEU A 857 -2.22 -30.47 30.02
CA LEU A 857 -3.58 -29.95 30.16
C LEU A 857 -4.62 -31.02 29.79
N GLU A 858 -4.42 -31.75 28.70
CA GLU A 858 -5.27 -32.88 28.30
C GLU A 858 -5.35 -33.94 29.41
N LEU A 859 -4.25 -34.21 30.12
CA LEU A 859 -4.18 -35.15 31.25
C LEU A 859 -4.71 -34.57 32.57
N CYS A 860 -5.28 -33.37 32.59
CA CYS A 860 -5.70 -32.66 33.79
C CYS A 860 -4.57 -32.46 34.83
N ARG A 861 -3.30 -32.39 34.40
CA ARG A 861 -2.12 -32.10 35.22
C ARG A 861 -1.80 -30.61 35.18
N VAL A 862 -2.76 -29.80 35.60
CA VAL A 862 -2.77 -28.35 35.39
C VAL A 862 -1.53 -27.63 35.95
N PRO A 863 -1.08 -27.89 37.20
CA PRO A 863 0.08 -27.19 37.75
C PRO A 863 1.36 -27.42 36.92
N GLU A 864 1.59 -28.67 36.49
CA GLU A 864 2.77 -29.03 35.70
C GLU A 864 2.71 -28.44 34.29
N ALA A 865 1.52 -28.41 33.70
CA ALA A 865 1.32 -27.79 32.39
C ALA A 865 1.68 -26.30 32.41
N LEU A 866 1.28 -25.58 33.45
CA LEU A 866 1.51 -24.15 33.59
C LEU A 866 3.00 -23.81 33.75
N ASP A 867 3.74 -24.60 34.54
CA ASP A 867 5.19 -24.43 34.69
C ASP A 867 5.91 -24.58 33.35
N VAL A 868 5.52 -25.59 32.55
CA VAL A 868 6.08 -25.85 31.22
C VAL A 868 5.72 -24.74 30.23
N LEU A 869 4.45 -24.31 30.19
CA LEU A 869 3.99 -23.27 29.27
C LEU A 869 4.60 -21.90 29.61
N ALA A 870 4.84 -21.59 30.89
CA ALA A 870 5.54 -20.37 31.31
C ALA A 870 7.01 -20.35 30.83
N GLU A 871 7.64 -21.51 30.64
CA GLU A 871 8.94 -21.59 29.99
C GLU A 871 8.86 -21.36 28.49
N ALA A 872 7.88 -21.96 27.81
CA ALA A 872 7.62 -21.71 26.39
C ALA A 872 7.38 -20.21 26.10
N GLU A 873 6.60 -19.53 26.95
CA GLU A 873 6.34 -18.08 26.85
C GLU A 873 7.61 -17.23 27.00
N ARG A 874 8.55 -17.62 27.87
CA ARG A 874 9.82 -16.88 28.00
C ARG A 874 10.71 -17.01 26.77
N LEU A 875 10.60 -18.13 26.06
CA LEU A 875 11.38 -18.39 24.84
C LEU A 875 10.71 -17.79 23.60
N ILE A 876 9.38 -17.65 23.56
CA ILE A 876 8.65 -17.17 22.37
C ILE A 876 9.12 -15.81 21.87
N GLY A 877 9.50 -14.90 22.77
CA GLY A 877 10.02 -13.57 22.42
C GLY A 877 11.33 -13.61 21.64
N ARG A 878 12.03 -14.75 21.61
CA ARG A 878 13.28 -14.96 20.87
C ARG A 878 13.08 -15.70 19.55
N THR A 879 11.95 -16.38 19.35
CA THR A 879 11.77 -17.32 18.24
C THR A 879 11.16 -16.69 16.98
N HIS A 880 10.67 -15.44 17.00
CA HIS A 880 10.12 -14.69 15.83
C HIS A 880 9.26 -15.53 14.86
N MET A 881 8.55 -16.53 15.38
CA MET A 881 7.75 -17.48 14.62
C MET A 881 6.27 -17.23 14.94
N PRO A 882 5.51 -16.54 14.06
CA PRO A 882 4.07 -16.33 14.24
C PRO A 882 3.34 -17.64 14.54
N TYR A 883 3.73 -18.73 13.86
CA TYR A 883 3.23 -20.09 14.08
C TYR A 883 3.17 -20.50 15.56
N LEU A 884 4.27 -20.35 16.31
CA LEU A 884 4.33 -20.79 17.70
C LEU A 884 3.58 -19.85 18.64
N ARG A 885 3.61 -18.55 18.33
CA ARG A 885 2.94 -17.54 19.13
C ARG A 885 1.42 -17.74 19.07
N ILE A 886 0.89 -18.03 17.89
CA ILE A 886 -0.53 -18.31 17.67
C ILE A 886 -0.98 -19.57 18.44
N ILE A 887 -0.26 -20.69 18.32
CA ILE A 887 -0.63 -21.95 19.04
C ILE A 887 -0.63 -21.73 20.56
N LEU A 888 0.44 -21.11 21.08
CA LEU A 888 0.58 -20.86 22.51
C LEU A 888 -0.51 -19.90 23.00
N ALA A 889 -0.87 -18.89 22.21
CA ALA A 889 -1.95 -17.97 22.51
C ALA A 889 -3.32 -18.67 22.56
N TRP A 890 -3.60 -19.64 21.67
CA TRP A 890 -4.83 -20.42 21.72
C TRP A 890 -4.94 -21.28 22.99
N LEU A 891 -3.85 -21.88 23.46
CA LEU A 891 -3.83 -22.59 24.75
C LEU A 891 -4.06 -21.62 25.92
N ARG A 892 -3.39 -20.46 25.89
CA ARG A 892 -3.51 -19.42 26.92
C ARG A 892 -4.91 -18.85 26.99
N LEU A 893 -5.57 -18.62 25.86
CA LEU A 893 -6.97 -18.22 25.81
C LEU A 893 -7.86 -19.21 26.56
N GLY A 894 -7.62 -20.51 26.36
CA GLY A 894 -8.32 -21.56 27.08
C GLY A 894 -8.15 -21.49 28.59
N LEU A 895 -6.92 -21.23 29.06
CA LEU A 895 -6.62 -21.04 30.48
C LEU A 895 -7.29 -19.79 31.05
N LEU A 896 -7.21 -18.65 30.35
CA LEU A 896 -7.83 -17.39 30.77
C LEU A 896 -9.35 -17.52 30.86
N ALA A 897 -9.98 -18.19 29.89
CA ALA A 897 -11.42 -18.44 29.88
C ALA A 897 -11.86 -19.30 31.07
N ASN A 898 -11.10 -20.34 31.42
CA ASN A 898 -11.43 -21.22 32.56
C ASN A 898 -11.16 -20.56 33.92
N ARG A 899 -10.09 -19.75 34.03
CA ARG A 899 -9.86 -18.85 35.18
C ARG A 899 -10.95 -17.77 35.27
N GLY A 900 -11.52 -17.44 34.11
CA GLY A 900 -12.53 -16.45 33.79
C GLY A 900 -12.08 -15.02 34.02
N ASP A 901 -10.84 -14.79 33.64
CA ASP A 901 -10.38 -13.49 33.18
C ASP A 901 -10.85 -13.32 31.72
N LEU A 902 -12.16 -13.07 31.56
CA LEU A 902 -12.82 -13.11 30.27
C LEU A 902 -12.50 -11.89 29.40
N GLU A 903 -12.18 -10.75 30.02
CA GLU A 903 -11.69 -9.57 29.30
C GLU A 903 -10.31 -9.83 28.69
N ALA A 904 -9.39 -10.42 29.46
CA ALA A 904 -8.08 -10.81 28.92
C ALA A 904 -8.22 -11.91 27.85
N ALA A 905 -9.14 -12.85 28.02
CA ALA A 905 -9.41 -13.88 27.01
C ALA A 905 -9.92 -13.28 25.69
N GLU A 906 -10.81 -12.27 25.74
CA GLU A 906 -11.30 -11.58 24.53
C GLU A 906 -10.26 -10.71 23.86
N SER A 907 -9.46 -9.98 24.63
CA SER A 907 -8.33 -9.23 24.08
C SER A 907 -7.36 -10.16 23.37
N LEU A 908 -6.98 -11.27 24.03
CA LEU A 908 -6.08 -12.25 23.44
C LEU A 908 -6.70 -12.91 22.21
N LEU A 909 -8.01 -13.17 22.21
CA LEU A 909 -8.73 -13.69 21.05
C LEU A 909 -8.58 -12.74 19.86
N ALA A 910 -8.89 -11.45 20.05
CA ALA A 910 -8.82 -10.45 18.98
C ALA A 910 -7.39 -10.32 18.42
N ASP A 911 -6.39 -10.25 19.31
CA ASP A 911 -4.98 -10.13 18.92
C ASP A 911 -4.51 -11.38 18.17
N THR A 912 -4.84 -12.58 18.67
CA THR A 912 -4.44 -13.86 18.06
C THR A 912 -5.15 -14.07 16.72
N ALA A 913 -6.43 -13.72 16.61
CA ALA A 913 -7.18 -13.80 15.36
C ALA A 913 -6.62 -12.83 14.31
N ALA A 914 -6.31 -11.58 14.69
CA ALA A 914 -5.68 -10.61 13.81
C ALA A 914 -4.30 -11.08 13.33
N GLU A 915 -3.50 -11.66 14.24
CA GLU A 915 -2.21 -12.22 13.90
C GLU A 915 -2.33 -13.42 12.96
N GLN A 916 -3.22 -14.38 13.24
CA GLN A 916 -3.41 -15.54 12.37
C GLN A 916 -3.98 -15.12 11.00
N HIS A 917 -4.84 -14.10 10.94
CA HIS A 917 -5.36 -13.54 9.68
C HIS A 917 -4.27 -12.85 8.85
N ALA A 918 -3.20 -12.36 9.48
CA ALA A 918 -2.03 -11.84 8.78
C ALA A 918 -1.13 -12.95 8.19
N THR A 919 -1.43 -14.22 8.48
CA THR A 919 -0.74 -15.39 7.93
C THR A 919 -1.65 -16.16 6.97
N SER A 920 -1.09 -17.06 6.15
CA SER A 920 -1.90 -18.03 5.37
C SER A 920 -2.15 -19.34 6.13
N MET A 921 -2.03 -19.34 7.46
CA MET A 921 -2.39 -20.49 8.30
C MET A 921 -3.89 -20.79 8.16
N TRP A 922 -4.21 -22.05 7.85
CA TRP A 922 -5.59 -22.49 7.72
C TRP A 922 -6.36 -22.36 9.04
N GLY A 923 -7.68 -22.20 8.92
CA GLY A 923 -8.61 -22.35 10.04
C GLY A 923 -8.76 -21.12 10.93
N VAL A 924 -8.37 -19.92 10.48
CA VAL A 924 -8.61 -18.67 11.23
C VAL A 924 -10.09 -18.55 11.60
N GLU A 925 -11.00 -18.74 10.64
CA GLU A 925 -12.43 -18.63 10.87
C GLU A 925 -12.94 -19.68 11.86
N SER A 926 -12.50 -20.94 11.71
CA SER A 926 -12.95 -22.05 12.56
C SER A 926 -12.39 -21.96 13.99
N THR A 927 -11.09 -21.63 14.14
CA THR A 927 -10.45 -21.43 15.44
C THR A 927 -10.99 -20.19 16.15
N THR A 928 -11.20 -19.08 15.44
CA THR A 928 -11.80 -17.86 16.00
C THR A 928 -13.25 -18.10 16.41
N ALA A 929 -14.05 -18.78 15.57
CA ALA A 929 -15.42 -19.13 15.91
C ALA A 929 -15.50 -20.05 17.14
N GLY A 930 -14.64 -21.07 17.20
CA GLY A 930 -14.55 -21.98 18.34
C GLY A 930 -14.12 -21.29 19.64
N ALA A 931 -13.11 -20.42 19.57
CA ALA A 931 -12.65 -19.62 20.71
C ALA A 931 -13.71 -18.62 21.18
N THR A 932 -14.40 -17.95 20.26
CA THR A 932 -15.50 -17.02 20.56
C THR A 932 -16.64 -17.76 21.26
N TYR A 933 -17.00 -18.92 20.73
CA TYR A 933 -18.00 -19.80 21.33
C TYR A 933 -17.62 -20.24 22.74
N GLN A 934 -16.36 -20.66 22.94
CA GLN A 934 -15.84 -21.05 24.24
C GLN A 934 -15.93 -19.89 25.26
N VAL A 935 -15.43 -18.70 24.91
CA VAL A 935 -15.43 -17.53 25.82
C VAL A 935 -16.86 -17.15 26.22
N ALA A 936 -17.78 -17.11 25.25
CA ALA A 936 -19.19 -16.79 25.52
C ALA A 936 -19.87 -17.84 26.41
N LEU A 937 -19.57 -19.12 26.22
CA LEU A 937 -20.09 -20.20 27.07
C LEU A 937 -19.58 -20.07 28.51
N MET A 938 -18.30 -19.71 28.70
CA MET A 938 -17.73 -19.51 30.03
C MET A 938 -18.33 -18.28 30.73
N ARG A 939 -18.71 -17.23 29.99
CA ARG A 939 -19.48 -16.08 30.51
C ARG A 939 -20.85 -16.50 31.05
N LEU A 940 -21.63 -17.19 30.23
CA LEU A 940 -22.98 -17.60 30.61
C LEU A 940 -22.97 -18.49 31.87
N ARG A 941 -22.02 -19.44 31.96
CA ARG A 941 -21.90 -20.32 33.14
C ARG A 941 -21.63 -19.60 34.44
N ARG A 942 -21.08 -18.38 34.38
CA ARG A 942 -20.81 -17.54 35.55
C ARG A 942 -21.97 -16.60 35.89
N GLY A 943 -23.12 -16.76 35.23
CA GLY A 943 -24.32 -15.98 35.50
C GLY A 943 -24.38 -14.63 34.79
N ALA A 944 -23.52 -14.38 33.80
CA ALA A 944 -23.68 -13.24 32.90
C ALA A 944 -24.91 -13.43 32.01
N ALA A 945 -25.66 -12.37 31.74
CA ALA A 945 -26.92 -12.42 30.98
C ALA A 945 -26.73 -12.39 29.45
N ASP A 946 -25.49 -12.52 28.97
CA ASP A 946 -25.16 -12.39 27.56
C ASP A 946 -25.62 -13.60 26.75
N ALA A 947 -26.12 -13.35 25.55
CA ALA A 947 -26.45 -14.41 24.62
C ALA A 947 -25.15 -15.08 24.13
N VAL A 948 -25.08 -16.41 24.20
CA VAL A 948 -24.02 -17.17 23.52
C VAL A 948 -24.22 -16.95 22.01
N PRO A 949 -23.22 -16.53 21.24
CA PRO A 949 -23.36 -16.49 19.80
C PRO A 949 -23.50 -17.94 19.28
N PRO A 950 -24.28 -18.17 18.21
CA PRO A 950 -24.21 -19.47 17.55
C PRO A 950 -22.76 -19.74 17.12
N PRO A 951 -22.29 -21.00 17.17
CA PRO A 951 -21.02 -21.32 16.56
C PRO A 951 -21.05 -20.90 15.09
N GLY A 952 -19.95 -20.32 14.60
CA GLY A 952 -19.84 -19.91 13.20
C GLY A 952 -20.08 -21.10 12.26
N ASP A 953 -20.72 -20.86 11.12
CA ASP A 953 -20.94 -21.89 10.10
C ASP A 953 -19.60 -22.21 9.41
N ILE A 954 -19.09 -23.42 9.59
CA ILE A 954 -17.87 -23.86 8.91
C ILE A 954 -18.30 -24.62 7.66
N SER A 955 -18.23 -23.97 6.50
CA SER A 955 -18.61 -24.53 5.20
C SER A 955 -17.62 -25.62 4.75
N HIS A 956 -17.84 -26.87 5.15
CA HIS A 956 -17.08 -28.03 4.68
C HIS A 956 -17.91 -29.32 4.82
N ASP A 957 -18.04 -30.10 3.74
CA ASP A 957 -18.89 -31.30 3.68
C ASP A 957 -18.62 -32.35 4.78
N GLN A 958 -17.40 -32.36 5.34
CA GLN A 958 -17.00 -33.26 6.44
C GLN A 958 -17.22 -32.70 7.85
N LEU A 959 -17.59 -31.43 7.99
CA LEU A 959 -17.79 -30.75 9.29
C LEU A 959 -19.28 -30.48 9.59
N ASP A 960 -20.20 -30.80 8.67
CA ASP A 960 -21.65 -30.64 8.85
C ASP A 960 -22.19 -31.21 10.18
N GLN A 961 -21.63 -32.34 10.64
CA GLN A 961 -22.03 -32.91 11.93
C GLN A 961 -21.55 -32.07 13.11
N PHE A 962 -20.34 -31.54 13.08
CA PHE A 962 -19.81 -30.68 14.14
C PHE A 962 -20.60 -29.38 14.23
N ASN A 963 -21.00 -28.83 13.08
CA ASN A 963 -21.92 -27.68 13.02
C ASN A 963 -23.26 -28.02 13.69
N ARG A 964 -23.80 -29.24 13.49
CA ARG A 964 -25.04 -29.70 14.16
C ARG A 964 -24.89 -29.89 15.66
N ASP A 965 -23.83 -30.54 16.13
CA ASP A 965 -23.58 -30.75 17.56
C ASP A 965 -23.37 -29.41 18.28
N GLY A 966 -22.58 -28.50 17.67
CA GLY A 966 -22.37 -27.15 18.19
C GLY A 966 -23.66 -26.32 18.22
N LEU A 967 -24.46 -26.35 17.15
CA LEU A 967 -25.75 -25.67 17.08
C LEU A 967 -26.72 -26.22 18.13
N ALA A 968 -26.81 -27.54 18.28
CA ALA A 968 -27.65 -28.19 19.28
C ALA A 968 -27.21 -27.81 20.70
N HIS A 969 -25.90 -27.73 20.95
CA HIS A 969 -25.37 -27.25 22.22
C HIS A 969 -25.72 -25.80 22.49
N TYR A 970 -25.56 -24.91 21.50
CA TYR A 970 -26.03 -23.53 21.60
C TYR A 970 -27.53 -23.43 21.95
N LEU A 971 -28.37 -24.17 21.23
CA LEU A 971 -29.82 -24.18 21.45
C LEU A 971 -30.19 -24.72 22.84
N MET A 972 -29.52 -25.79 23.28
CA MET A 972 -29.70 -26.36 24.62
C MET A 972 -29.34 -25.35 25.71
N VAL A 973 -28.17 -24.74 25.61
CA VAL A 973 -27.67 -23.73 26.56
C VAL A 973 -28.57 -22.48 26.60
N SER A 974 -29.19 -22.14 25.46
CA SER A 974 -30.17 -21.04 25.35
C SER A 974 -31.59 -21.41 25.80
N GLY A 975 -31.81 -22.61 26.34
CA GLY A 975 -33.12 -23.09 26.80
C GLY A 975 -34.08 -23.58 25.71
N ARG A 976 -33.64 -23.64 24.44
CA ARG A 976 -34.42 -24.04 23.27
C ARG A 976 -34.31 -25.55 23.01
N LEU A 977 -34.66 -26.36 24.02
CA LEU A 977 -34.45 -27.82 24.01
C LEU A 977 -35.14 -28.55 22.85
N GLU A 978 -36.34 -28.13 22.47
CA GLU A 978 -37.08 -28.81 21.39
C GLU A 978 -36.45 -28.56 20.02
N GLU A 979 -35.87 -27.38 19.81
CA GLU A 979 -35.15 -27.07 18.58
C GLU A 979 -33.82 -27.82 18.52
N ALA A 980 -33.13 -27.97 19.66
CA ALA A 980 -31.94 -28.82 19.76
C ALA A 980 -32.25 -30.28 19.36
N ARG A 981 -33.40 -30.83 19.81
CA ARG A 981 -33.87 -32.17 19.38
C ARG A 981 -34.14 -32.24 17.87
N GLN A 982 -34.73 -31.20 17.30
CA GLN A 982 -35.01 -31.16 15.86
C GLN A 982 -33.74 -31.13 15.01
N VAL A 983 -32.72 -30.39 15.46
CA VAL A 983 -31.41 -30.29 14.78
C VAL A 983 -30.68 -31.64 14.77
N LEU A 984 -30.65 -32.34 15.90
CA LEU A 984 -29.94 -33.62 16.00
C LEU A 984 -30.74 -34.79 15.43
N GLY A 985 -32.05 -34.83 15.66
CA GLY A 985 -32.86 -36.02 15.39
C GLY A 985 -32.61 -37.15 16.42
N PRO A 986 -33.04 -38.39 16.13
CA PRO A 986 -32.93 -39.50 17.08
C PRO A 986 -31.49 -39.96 17.31
N TRP A 987 -31.18 -40.48 18.50
CA TRP A 987 -29.85 -40.95 18.88
C TRP A 987 -29.31 -42.04 17.94
N GLU A 988 -30.17 -42.94 17.48
CA GLU A 988 -29.79 -44.06 16.60
C GLU A 988 -29.28 -43.63 15.22
N ARG A 989 -29.48 -42.36 14.85
CA ARG A 989 -28.98 -41.78 13.59
C ARG A 989 -27.74 -40.91 13.79
N GLN A 990 -27.24 -40.77 15.01
CA GLN A 990 -26.03 -39.99 15.25
C GLN A 990 -24.80 -40.77 14.77
N PRO A 991 -23.96 -40.17 13.92
CA PRO A 991 -22.71 -40.80 13.51
C PRO A 991 -21.70 -40.78 14.68
N PRO A 992 -20.75 -41.73 14.71
CA PRO A 992 -19.65 -41.70 15.66
C PRO A 992 -18.82 -40.41 15.50
N ILE A 993 -18.22 -39.93 16.58
CA ILE A 993 -17.30 -38.79 16.53
C ILE A 993 -16.00 -39.26 15.86
N PRO A 994 -15.50 -38.57 14.82
CA PRO A 994 -14.21 -38.88 14.22
C PRO A 994 -13.08 -38.87 15.24
N ARG A 995 -12.23 -39.90 15.22
CA ARG A 995 -11.07 -40.02 16.12
C ARG A 995 -9.89 -39.17 15.63
N THR A 996 -10.01 -37.87 15.87
CA THR A 996 -9.02 -36.84 15.51
C THR A 996 -8.71 -35.95 16.71
N PHE A 997 -7.85 -34.95 16.53
CA PHE A 997 -7.46 -34.00 17.57
C PHE A 997 -8.63 -33.23 18.22
N VAL A 998 -9.79 -33.16 17.59
CA VAL A 998 -11.00 -32.51 18.13
C VAL A 998 -11.95 -33.48 18.86
N TYR A 999 -11.62 -34.77 18.95
CA TYR A 999 -12.52 -35.79 19.50
C TYR A 999 -12.99 -35.48 20.93
N LEU A 1000 -12.07 -35.19 21.85
CA LEU A 1000 -12.42 -34.92 23.26
C LEU A 1000 -13.24 -33.63 23.41
N PHE A 1001 -12.94 -32.61 22.61
CA PHE A 1001 -13.75 -31.39 22.54
C PHE A 1001 -15.20 -31.68 22.18
N TRP A 1002 -15.45 -32.44 21.10
CA TRP A 1002 -16.80 -32.77 20.68
C TRP A 1002 -17.49 -33.80 21.57
N LEU A 1003 -16.73 -34.70 22.19
CA LEU A 1003 -17.26 -35.68 23.13
C LEU A 1003 -17.90 -34.98 24.34
N VAL A 1004 -17.22 -34.01 24.96
CA VAL A 1004 -17.78 -33.32 26.13
C VAL A 1004 -19.01 -32.48 25.77
N VAL A 1005 -19.02 -31.86 24.59
CA VAL A 1005 -20.18 -31.14 24.05
C VAL A 1005 -21.36 -32.09 23.84
N ARG A 1006 -21.14 -33.22 23.17
CA ARG A 1006 -22.18 -34.22 22.90
C ARG A 1006 -22.75 -34.81 24.19
N CYS A 1007 -21.89 -35.13 25.16
CA CYS A 1007 -22.31 -35.61 26.48
C CYS A 1007 -23.26 -34.63 27.17
N GLU A 1008 -22.92 -33.33 27.16
CA GLU A 1008 -23.74 -32.32 27.81
C GLU A 1008 -25.08 -32.10 27.10
N VAL A 1009 -25.09 -32.06 25.77
CA VAL A 1009 -26.32 -31.92 24.99
C VAL A 1009 -27.31 -33.04 25.31
N TRP A 1010 -26.86 -34.30 25.21
CA TRP A 1010 -27.74 -35.45 25.41
C TRP A 1010 -28.17 -35.63 26.88
N ALA A 1011 -27.30 -35.27 27.83
CA ALA A 1011 -27.68 -35.19 29.25
C ALA A 1011 -28.78 -34.14 29.47
N GLY A 1012 -28.64 -32.95 28.87
CA GLY A 1012 -29.63 -31.87 28.96
C GLY A 1012 -30.96 -32.18 28.25
N LEU A 1013 -30.93 -32.96 27.16
CA LEU A 1013 -32.13 -33.42 26.46
C LEU A 1013 -32.88 -34.53 27.22
N GLY A 1014 -32.22 -35.22 28.15
CA GLY A 1014 -32.80 -36.26 29.00
C GLY A 1014 -33.00 -37.62 28.32
N ASP A 1015 -32.29 -37.90 27.22
CA ASP A 1015 -32.39 -39.19 26.53
C ASP A 1015 -31.56 -40.25 27.27
N ARG A 1016 -32.24 -41.19 27.93
CA ARG A 1016 -31.59 -42.22 28.75
C ARG A 1016 -30.71 -43.18 27.95
N ARG A 1017 -31.06 -43.48 26.70
CA ARG A 1017 -30.27 -44.40 25.88
C ARG A 1017 -28.99 -43.72 25.44
N ALA A 1018 -29.10 -42.49 24.92
CA ALA A 1018 -27.94 -41.70 24.56
C ALA A 1018 -27.01 -41.49 25.76
N CYS A 1019 -27.57 -41.22 26.95
CA CYS A 1019 -26.78 -41.05 28.17
C CYS A 1019 -26.01 -42.32 28.56
N ALA A 1020 -26.60 -43.50 28.41
CA ALA A 1020 -25.93 -44.77 28.74
C ALA A 1020 -24.77 -45.04 27.77
N ASP A 1021 -25.01 -44.91 26.47
CA ASP A 1021 -24.01 -45.14 25.42
C ASP A 1021 -22.83 -44.15 25.56
N LEU A 1022 -23.11 -42.86 25.79
CA LEU A 1022 -22.10 -41.83 26.01
C LEU A 1022 -21.34 -42.00 27.33
N TYR A 1023 -22.00 -42.50 28.39
CA TYR A 1023 -21.32 -42.77 29.66
C TYR A 1023 -20.30 -43.91 29.51
N GLU A 1024 -20.62 -44.96 28.76
CA GLU A 1024 -19.68 -46.04 28.44
C GLU A 1024 -18.49 -45.52 27.62
N GLU A 1025 -18.76 -44.75 26.56
CA GLU A 1025 -17.72 -44.17 25.69
C GLU A 1025 -16.80 -43.20 26.46
N ALA A 1026 -17.37 -42.25 27.20
CA ALA A 1026 -16.60 -41.23 27.91
C ALA A 1026 -15.85 -41.75 29.14
N SER A 1027 -16.24 -42.91 29.69
CA SER A 1027 -15.60 -43.49 30.88
C SER A 1027 -14.12 -43.80 30.67
N ALA A 1028 -13.71 -44.15 29.44
CA ALA A 1028 -12.30 -44.38 29.09
C ALA A 1028 -11.42 -43.12 29.21
N TYR A 1029 -12.04 -41.93 29.24
CA TYR A 1029 -11.39 -40.63 29.21
C TYR A 1029 -11.70 -39.77 30.45
N GLY A 1030 -12.21 -40.36 31.54
CA GLY A 1030 -12.68 -39.60 32.71
C GLY A 1030 -11.62 -38.72 33.39
N ASP A 1031 -10.33 -39.06 33.21
CA ASP A 1031 -9.16 -38.32 33.68
C ASP A 1031 -8.60 -37.35 32.61
N ARG A 1032 -9.36 -37.07 31.55
CA ARG A 1032 -8.98 -36.17 30.45
C ARG A 1032 -9.75 -34.86 30.47
N MET A 1033 -9.14 -33.84 29.86
CA MET A 1033 -9.78 -32.58 29.54
C MET A 1033 -10.46 -32.65 28.17
N GLY A 1034 -11.63 -32.04 28.03
CA GLY A 1034 -12.18 -31.70 26.71
C GLY A 1034 -11.28 -30.64 26.06
N ILE A 1035 -10.47 -31.03 25.08
CA ILE A 1035 -9.52 -30.15 24.39
C ILE A 1035 -9.52 -30.45 22.89
N ALA A 1036 -9.21 -29.45 22.06
CA ALA A 1036 -9.05 -29.58 20.62
C ALA A 1036 -7.56 -29.51 20.23
N GLY A 1037 -6.84 -30.61 20.41
CA GLY A 1037 -5.41 -30.71 20.11
C GLY A 1037 -4.59 -29.74 20.98
N LEU A 1038 -3.95 -28.75 20.34
CA LEU A 1038 -3.20 -27.67 21.01
C LEU A 1038 -3.99 -26.35 21.02
N SER A 1039 -5.31 -26.42 21.03
CA SER A 1039 -6.21 -25.26 21.04
C SER A 1039 -7.47 -25.57 21.83
N MET A 1040 -8.22 -24.53 22.21
CA MET A 1040 -9.54 -24.59 22.86
C MET A 1040 -9.66 -25.57 24.02
N LEU A 1041 -9.67 -25.03 25.23
CA LEU A 1041 -9.74 -25.79 26.48
C LEU A 1041 -11.14 -25.71 27.08
N MET A 1042 -11.91 -26.78 27.01
CA MET A 1042 -13.23 -26.88 27.64
C MET A 1042 -13.09 -27.29 29.11
N TRP A 1043 -13.94 -28.21 29.58
CA TRP A 1043 -13.92 -28.75 30.94
C TRP A 1043 -13.48 -30.22 30.98
N PRO A 1044 -13.16 -30.77 32.17
CA PRO A 1044 -12.80 -32.17 32.32
C PRO A 1044 -13.93 -33.12 31.91
N VAL A 1045 -13.62 -34.23 31.24
CA VAL A 1045 -14.60 -35.27 30.85
C VAL A 1045 -15.35 -35.80 32.07
N SER A 1046 -14.68 -35.90 33.23
CA SER A 1046 -15.33 -36.19 34.52
C SER A 1046 -16.55 -35.30 34.83
N ARG A 1047 -16.57 -34.04 34.41
CA ARG A 1047 -17.77 -33.19 34.57
C ARG A 1047 -18.95 -33.71 33.74
N SER A 1048 -18.69 -34.05 32.48
CA SER A 1048 -19.70 -34.64 31.58
C SER A 1048 -20.15 -36.02 32.09
N LEU A 1049 -19.24 -36.84 32.61
CA LEU A 1049 -19.59 -38.12 33.26
C LEU A 1049 -20.46 -37.94 34.50
N ALA A 1050 -20.25 -36.87 35.28
CA ALA A 1050 -21.10 -36.55 36.42
C ALA A 1050 -22.53 -36.18 35.99
N GLN A 1051 -22.67 -35.39 34.91
CA GLN A 1051 -23.98 -35.03 34.32
C GLN A 1051 -24.71 -36.27 33.80
N LEU A 1052 -24.02 -37.13 33.05
CA LEU A 1052 -24.57 -38.37 32.50
C LEU A 1052 -25.01 -39.34 33.60
N ALA A 1053 -24.16 -39.55 34.62
CA ALA A 1053 -24.51 -40.38 35.78
C ALA A 1053 -25.74 -39.85 36.52
N GLY A 1054 -25.84 -38.53 36.67
CA GLY A 1054 -27.03 -37.87 37.22
C GLY A 1054 -28.30 -38.14 36.41
N ALA A 1055 -28.23 -38.04 35.08
CA ALA A 1055 -29.35 -38.34 34.18
C ALA A 1055 -29.77 -39.83 34.23
N LEU A 1056 -28.82 -40.73 34.47
CA LEU A 1056 -29.06 -42.16 34.66
C LEU A 1056 -29.56 -42.53 36.07
N GLY A 1057 -29.43 -41.62 37.04
CA GLY A 1057 -29.85 -41.82 38.43
C GLY A 1057 -28.79 -42.48 39.32
N ASP A 1058 -27.53 -42.53 38.89
CA ASP A 1058 -26.40 -43.03 39.70
C ASP A 1058 -25.73 -41.88 40.46
N ALA A 1059 -26.30 -41.55 41.62
CA ALA A 1059 -25.83 -40.44 42.46
C ALA A 1059 -24.39 -40.63 42.97
N GLU A 1060 -23.96 -41.87 43.19
CA GLU A 1060 -22.64 -42.15 43.72
C GLU A 1060 -21.56 -42.03 42.63
N ALA A 1061 -21.83 -42.50 41.41
CA ALA A 1061 -20.97 -42.21 40.27
C ALA A 1061 -20.91 -40.71 39.96
N ALA A 1062 -22.05 -40.02 40.01
CA ALA A 1062 -22.09 -38.58 39.79
C ALA A 1062 -21.20 -37.81 40.78
N ARG A 1063 -21.26 -38.17 42.07
CA ARG A 1063 -20.42 -37.56 43.12
C ARG A 1063 -18.93 -37.80 42.90
N ARG A 1064 -18.51 -39.04 42.61
CA ARG A 1064 -17.09 -39.38 42.37
C ARG A 1064 -16.51 -38.59 41.19
N HIS A 1065 -17.27 -38.49 40.10
CA HIS A 1065 -16.83 -37.75 38.91
C HIS A 1065 -16.80 -36.23 39.16
N ALA A 1066 -17.77 -35.69 39.91
CA ALA A 1066 -17.79 -34.28 40.31
C ALA A 1066 -16.58 -33.90 41.17
N GLU A 1067 -16.15 -34.75 42.11
CA GLU A 1067 -14.97 -34.50 42.95
C GLU A 1067 -13.69 -34.32 42.12
N HIS A 1068 -13.51 -35.13 41.08
CA HIS A 1068 -12.39 -34.97 40.14
C HIS A 1068 -12.50 -33.67 39.33
N ALA A 1069 -13.68 -33.39 38.75
CA ALA A 1069 -13.92 -32.18 37.96
C ALA A 1069 -13.67 -30.91 38.78
N GLU A 1070 -14.21 -30.82 40.00
CA GLU A 1070 -14.05 -29.68 40.89
C GLU A 1070 -12.58 -29.45 41.30
N ARG A 1071 -11.78 -30.53 41.45
CA ARG A 1071 -10.35 -30.39 41.72
C ARG A 1071 -9.64 -29.69 40.57
N VAL A 1072 -9.87 -30.16 39.34
CA VAL A 1072 -9.23 -29.60 38.14
C VAL A 1072 -9.71 -28.17 37.86
N GLU A 1073 -11.00 -27.88 38.04
CA GLU A 1073 -11.55 -26.51 37.91
C GLU A 1073 -10.94 -25.56 38.95
N ARG A 1074 -10.71 -26.02 40.19
CA ARG A 1074 -9.99 -25.22 41.21
C ARG A 1074 -8.55 -24.95 40.83
N GLU A 1075 -7.85 -25.91 40.22
CA GLU A 1075 -6.47 -25.72 39.76
C GLU A 1075 -6.40 -24.70 38.60
N LEU A 1076 -7.33 -24.76 37.64
CA LEU A 1076 -7.44 -23.79 36.54
C LEU A 1076 -7.78 -22.36 37.01
N ALA A 1077 -8.48 -22.23 38.15
CA ALA A 1077 -8.90 -20.94 38.68
C ALA A 1077 -7.81 -20.19 39.47
N GLN A 1078 -6.67 -20.82 39.79
CA GLN A 1078 -5.65 -20.19 40.62
C GLN A 1078 -4.90 -19.08 39.88
N PRO A 1079 -4.53 -17.98 40.57
CA PRO A 1079 -3.62 -16.98 40.03
C PRO A 1079 -2.18 -17.51 40.04
N HIS A 1080 -1.57 -17.61 38.87
CA HIS A 1080 -0.21 -18.13 38.71
C HIS A 1080 0.85 -17.02 38.64
N ARG A 1081 2.08 -17.35 39.05
CA ARG A 1081 3.21 -16.45 39.29
C ARG A 1081 3.89 -15.95 38.03
#